data_AF-A0A8J1VMK1-F1
#
_entry.id   AF-A0A8J1VMK1-F1
#
_cell.length_a   1.000
_cell.length_b   1.000
_cell.length_c   1.000
_cell.angle_alpha   90.00
_cell.angle_beta   90.00
_cell.angle_gamma   90.00
#
_symmetry.space_group_name_H-M   'P 1'
#
loop_
_entity.id
_entity.type
_entity.pdbx_description
1 polymer ?
#
loop_
_entity_poly.entity_id
_entity_poly.type
_entity_poly.pdbx_seq_one_letter_code
_entity_poly.pdbx_strand_id
1 'polypeptide(L)'
;MACFIALAHCRLAINDLTPDGEQPLHSPERNIHAVVNGEIYDHETLRATLQASGYTFKGRSDSELVIALYQTHGLNFLASLRGEFALCLYDERSELFIAARDRYGIKPLFWKFGEGGRLEFGAEIKAFLGIGWEPEWDVGAMVDGGWGQDTRTLFKGVNKLRPGCYLTCRIGGTPEIRQYWDMDYPDKRAAETRKEEEMIAGVRKHLIEAVRLRLCADVPVGIYLSGGIDSSALAGIAAHLVREGGATMGSQASSDQVCCFSIGFDQASGFDESEIAQRTAEFLGVKFVKVHMGEAELAGRFEDAVYHIEHHNQDLNFVGKYALSELPRQHGYKVVLTGEGADEQFAGYPTYLPDYLREPDGWLKMEDEKRAKLVTEHDEAIKAFYQALGGTTRYFGPNKLNSLSTPAWMLAFTPPLAFFAPWVRDQFSSVNALDTVTNNLDGIALDRIMRRWHPLHSALYVWTKGHLANQFLSCLGDRVEMAHSVEARTPFLDHVLSGYVNSLPPNLKIRADGKGGYIEKFALREAVRPFVTTEIYERRKHAYAAPTQYSRDGPIRILLDRLITRDNVEALGFLDWEVVREMMGNAFGDADVEADADAGVGANGHARGNVNGDTNGEGNVYAWRMILIVAEITDWSGADCSVRTGQSLQLQPPQEPPPSSSTKYYTPAMPIVERDLTSFTLPTDHSIPKAGSSLPHFTLVSSPNATYKDFAWTLSFPLANTYRIVLTGPKRPQPPQDNVILRYKPIPFKVVSLDPTRHTAVFAFPKAGRDDFDGAGGRSRELRLDWSDQLVLSIWESESEPKSYTRLFGDVPVRSYALTEQGIMRHYNIDRSRLHLGLGERAAPLDLTGRSFQMHGTDAAMYDTYENDPLYKHTPFLISTPRGGGTRSSTYAVYHPTNSFAVWDVNRLADVPSTNFMTFTQDYGGLEEWVMVGKGVKEIVRTFAEIVGKPRLVGRDWLGYLASTMSLAESDHPPAQNLLGEWPSLCRKYDIPCSAMFVSDLLHAAFGNNQLSKLSSGYTVDEKTGNRYVFYLNKKDRKSTRLNSSH
;
A
#
# COMPACT_ATOMS: atom_id res chain seq x y z
N MET A 1 7.18 -25.34 21.75
CA MET A 1 8.01 -24.16 22.08
C MET A 1 7.13 -23.16 22.80
N ALA A 2 7.61 -22.52 23.87
CA ALA A 2 6.90 -21.38 24.45
C ALA A 2 7.08 -20.19 23.50
N CYS A 3 5.99 -19.54 23.11
CA CYS A 3 6.06 -18.28 22.37
C CYS A 3 6.18 -17.15 23.39
N PHE A 4 7.18 -16.29 23.23
CA PHE A 4 7.42 -15.15 24.10
C PHE A 4 7.18 -13.86 23.32
N ILE A 5 6.54 -12.89 23.97
CA ILE A 5 6.27 -11.57 23.42
C ILE A 5 6.96 -10.55 24.30
N ALA A 6 7.64 -9.60 23.66
CA ALA A 6 8.29 -8.49 24.32
C ALA A 6 7.86 -7.19 23.63
N LEU A 7 7.38 -6.24 24.43
CA LEU A 7 7.14 -4.87 24.01
C LEU A 7 8.05 -3.97 24.84
N ALA A 8 8.82 -3.12 24.18
CA ALA A 8 9.72 -2.17 24.81
C ALA A 8 9.42 -0.76 24.29
N HIS A 9 9.59 0.24 25.14
CA HIS A 9 9.28 1.63 24.81
C HIS A 9 10.29 2.58 25.48
N CYS A 10 10.82 3.53 24.72
CA CYS A 10 11.62 4.64 25.23
C CYS A 10 10.78 5.91 25.18
N ARG A 11 10.54 6.54 26.33
CA ARG A 11 9.49 7.57 26.47
C ARG A 11 10.03 8.99 26.37
N LEU A 12 9.52 9.76 25.41
CA LEU A 12 9.47 11.22 25.46
C LEU A 12 8.15 11.66 26.12
N ALA A 13 8.19 12.07 27.39
CA ALA A 13 6.98 12.47 28.11
C ALA A 13 6.50 13.87 27.68
N ILE A 14 5.32 13.92 27.04
CA ILE A 14 4.65 15.12 26.51
C ILE A 14 3.29 15.34 27.16
N ASN A 15 2.39 14.34 27.08
CA ASN A 15 1.09 14.33 27.75
C ASN A 15 1.09 13.30 28.88
N ASP A 16 0.67 13.75 30.06
CA ASP A 16 0.76 13.07 31.36
C ASP A 16 2.20 12.76 31.79
N LEU A 17 2.86 13.74 32.42
CA LEU A 17 4.25 13.59 32.88
C LEU A 17 4.43 12.67 34.09
N THR A 18 3.35 12.07 34.59
CA THR A 18 3.40 11.18 35.75
C THR A 18 3.84 9.76 35.34
N PRO A 19 4.18 8.89 36.33
CA PRO A 19 4.43 7.47 36.08
C PRO A 19 3.25 6.72 35.45
N ASP A 20 2.02 7.25 35.53
CA ASP A 20 0.85 6.58 34.96
C ASP A 20 0.83 6.59 33.43
N GLY A 21 1.54 7.51 32.80
CA GLY A 21 1.76 7.51 31.35
C GLY A 21 2.94 6.66 30.87
N GLU A 22 3.66 5.97 31.76
CA GLU A 22 4.71 5.03 31.34
C GLU A 22 4.15 3.86 30.52
N GLN A 23 4.90 3.41 29.53
CA GLN A 23 4.52 2.32 28.64
C GLN A 23 5.53 1.15 28.76
N PRO A 24 5.11 -0.11 28.57
CA PRO A 24 3.84 -0.56 28.00
C PRO A 24 2.60 -0.23 28.85
N LEU A 25 1.55 0.23 28.17
CA LEU A 25 0.24 0.44 28.75
C LEU A 25 -0.45 -0.90 28.95
N HIS A 26 -1.29 -1.00 29.97
CA HIS A 26 -2.00 -2.21 30.31
C HIS A 26 -3.48 -1.93 30.53
N SER A 27 -4.36 -2.83 30.06
CA SER A 27 -5.77 -2.81 30.45
C SER A 27 -5.93 -2.98 31.96
N PRO A 28 -7.07 -2.57 32.54
CA PRO A 28 -7.38 -2.82 33.95
C PRO A 28 -7.25 -4.30 34.36
N GLU A 29 -7.63 -5.22 33.47
CA GLU A 29 -7.50 -6.67 33.68
C GLU A 29 -6.10 -7.23 33.34
N ARG A 30 -5.18 -6.37 32.88
CA ARG A 30 -3.79 -6.67 32.50
C ARG A 30 -3.63 -7.81 31.49
N ASN A 31 -4.52 -7.87 30.51
CA ASN A 31 -4.54 -8.86 29.43
C ASN A 31 -4.40 -8.23 28.04
N ILE A 32 -4.37 -6.89 27.95
CA ILE A 32 -4.12 -6.13 26.74
C ILE A 32 -2.96 -5.19 27.05
N HIS A 33 -1.96 -5.19 26.17
CA HIS A 33 -0.69 -4.52 26.35
C HIS A 33 -0.42 -3.68 25.12
N ALA A 34 -0.05 -2.41 25.28
CA ALA A 34 0.22 -1.54 24.13
C ALA A 34 1.47 -0.68 24.33
N VAL A 35 2.19 -0.45 23.25
CA VAL A 35 3.18 0.62 23.13
C VAL A 35 2.80 1.51 21.96
N VAL A 36 2.95 2.82 22.11
CA VAL A 36 2.47 3.85 21.21
C VAL A 36 3.55 4.92 21.12
N ASN A 37 4.12 5.10 19.93
CA ASN A 37 4.93 6.25 19.56
C ASN A 37 4.04 7.25 18.82
N GLY A 38 3.81 8.43 19.39
CA GLY A 38 3.04 9.50 18.78
C GLY A 38 1.93 10.03 19.68
N GLU A 39 0.99 10.76 19.09
CA GLU A 39 -0.01 11.57 19.79
C GLU A 39 -1.42 11.32 19.23
N ILE A 40 -2.37 11.09 20.14
CA ILE A 40 -3.80 11.00 19.83
C ILE A 40 -4.46 12.33 20.20
N TYR A 41 -4.80 13.11 19.18
CA TYR A 41 -5.47 14.40 19.30
C TYR A 41 -6.94 14.26 19.66
N ASP A 42 -7.52 15.34 20.20
CA ASP A 42 -8.90 15.37 20.70
C ASP A 42 -9.15 14.30 21.79
N HIS A 43 -8.09 13.95 22.54
CA HIS A 43 -8.12 12.87 23.52
C HIS A 43 -9.09 13.14 24.67
N GLU A 44 -9.37 14.40 25.04
CA GLU A 44 -10.33 14.73 26.09
C GLU A 44 -11.76 14.34 25.71
N THR A 45 -12.17 14.62 24.46
CA THR A 45 -13.49 14.24 23.93
C THR A 45 -13.63 12.72 23.83
N LEU A 46 -12.62 12.04 23.31
CA LEU A 46 -12.58 10.58 23.22
C LEU A 46 -12.64 9.94 24.60
N ARG A 47 -11.85 10.45 25.55
CA ARG A 47 -11.82 9.99 26.94
C ARG A 47 -13.17 10.14 27.61
N ALA A 48 -13.83 11.29 27.50
CA ALA A 48 -15.16 11.50 28.07
C ALA A 48 -16.18 10.50 27.51
N THR A 49 -16.12 10.22 26.21
CA THR A 49 -17.00 9.24 25.54
C THR A 49 -16.77 7.81 26.05
N LEU A 50 -15.50 7.43 26.24
CA LEU A 50 -15.11 6.09 26.73
C LEU A 50 -15.41 5.90 28.22
N GLN A 51 -15.24 6.96 29.03
CA GLN A 51 -15.64 6.97 30.44
C GLN A 51 -17.16 6.80 30.59
N ALA A 52 -17.94 7.49 29.76
CA ALA A 52 -19.39 7.32 29.72
C ALA A 52 -19.82 5.90 29.32
N SER A 53 -18.96 5.18 28.59
CA SER A 53 -19.15 3.78 28.19
C SER A 53 -18.65 2.77 29.24
N GLY A 54 -18.11 3.24 30.38
CA GLY A 54 -17.70 2.43 31.52
C GLY A 54 -16.20 2.10 31.60
N TYR A 55 -15.36 2.61 30.67
CA TYR A 55 -13.91 2.40 30.77
C TYR A 55 -13.31 3.26 31.88
N THR A 56 -12.49 2.64 32.74
CA THR A 56 -11.79 3.32 33.83
C THR A 56 -10.34 3.56 33.43
N PHE A 57 -9.98 4.82 33.20
CA PHE A 57 -8.62 5.20 32.87
C PHE A 57 -7.71 5.22 34.11
N LYS A 58 -6.48 4.76 33.94
CA LYS A 58 -5.43 4.82 34.97
C LYS A 58 -4.80 6.21 35.04
N GLY A 59 -4.42 6.76 33.89
CA GLY A 59 -3.70 8.03 33.78
C GLY A 59 -4.41 9.02 32.88
N ARG A 60 -3.72 10.12 32.55
CA ARG A 60 -4.18 11.14 31.58
C ARG A 60 -3.50 11.02 30.23
N SER A 61 -2.55 10.10 30.06
CA SER A 61 -1.89 9.86 28.76
C SER A 61 -2.93 9.59 27.67
N ASP A 62 -2.79 10.29 26.56
CA ASP A 62 -3.56 10.11 25.33
C ASP A 62 -3.38 8.68 24.77
N SER A 63 -2.19 8.11 24.90
CA SER A 63 -1.86 6.76 24.44
C SER A 63 -2.71 5.66 25.09
N GLU A 64 -3.25 5.87 26.31
CA GLU A 64 -4.17 4.92 26.96
C GLU A 64 -5.48 4.72 26.17
N LEU A 65 -5.86 5.70 25.34
CA LEU A 65 -7.02 5.59 24.44
C LEU A 65 -6.92 4.41 23.49
N VAL A 66 -5.72 3.97 23.11
CA VAL A 66 -5.53 2.80 22.24
C VAL A 66 -6.15 1.55 22.87
N ILE A 67 -5.90 1.32 24.16
CA ILE A 67 -6.45 0.16 24.88
C ILE A 67 -7.96 0.31 25.05
N ALA A 68 -8.41 1.49 25.46
CA ALA A 68 -9.83 1.74 25.69
C ALA A 68 -10.66 1.59 24.39
N LEU A 69 -10.17 2.13 23.28
CA LEU A 69 -10.84 2.02 21.98
C LEU A 69 -10.79 0.59 21.44
N TYR A 70 -9.66 -0.13 21.59
CA TYR A 70 -9.58 -1.53 21.20
C TYR A 70 -10.55 -2.42 21.99
N GLN A 71 -10.65 -2.24 23.32
CA GLN A 71 -11.63 -2.95 24.12
C GLN A 71 -13.07 -2.66 23.70
N THR A 72 -13.35 -1.44 23.25
CA THR A 72 -14.71 -1.02 22.87
C THR A 72 -15.08 -1.44 21.44
N HIS A 73 -14.14 -1.35 20.49
CA HIS A 73 -14.41 -1.45 19.05
C HIS A 73 -13.70 -2.63 18.37
N GLY A 74 -12.91 -3.42 19.10
CA GLY A 74 -12.06 -4.45 18.51
C GLY A 74 -11.12 -3.86 17.46
N LEU A 75 -10.90 -4.56 16.35
CA LEU A 75 -10.01 -4.11 15.27
C LEU A 75 -10.43 -2.80 14.57
N ASN A 76 -11.68 -2.35 14.74
CA ASN A 76 -12.14 -1.09 14.13
C ASN A 76 -11.68 0.15 14.91
N PHE A 77 -11.00 -0.01 16.04
CA PHE A 77 -10.55 1.09 16.90
C PHE A 77 -9.67 2.13 16.18
N LEU A 78 -8.89 1.68 15.19
CA LEU A 78 -7.99 2.54 14.40
C LEU A 78 -8.75 3.63 13.63
N ALA A 79 -9.98 3.35 13.20
CA ALA A 79 -10.82 4.31 12.50
C ALA A 79 -11.19 5.51 13.41
N SER A 80 -11.31 5.28 14.73
CA SER A 80 -11.66 6.31 15.71
C SER A 80 -10.46 7.16 16.13
N LEU A 81 -9.23 6.75 15.85
CA LEU A 81 -8.03 7.51 16.23
C LEU A 81 -7.86 8.73 15.33
N ARG A 82 -7.72 9.93 15.92
CA ARG A 82 -7.27 11.15 15.24
C ARG A 82 -5.87 11.47 15.75
N GLY A 83 -4.84 11.18 14.97
CA GLY A 83 -3.48 11.28 15.50
C GLY A 83 -2.40 10.96 14.48
N GLU A 84 -1.17 11.11 14.95
CA GLU A 84 0.05 10.62 14.32
C GLU A 84 0.61 9.55 15.26
N PHE A 85 0.78 8.32 14.78
CA PHE A 85 1.09 7.20 15.65
C PHE A 85 1.70 6.02 14.91
N ALA A 86 2.62 5.36 15.59
CA ALA A 86 3.02 3.99 15.35
C ALA A 86 2.78 3.21 16.64
N LEU A 87 1.92 2.21 16.61
CA LEU A 87 1.54 1.45 17.80
C LEU A 87 1.71 -0.05 17.61
N CYS A 88 1.99 -0.74 18.71
CA CYS A 88 1.97 -2.19 18.80
C CYS A 88 1.10 -2.59 20.01
N LEU A 89 0.13 -3.47 19.79
CA LEU A 89 -0.80 -3.98 20.80
C LEU A 89 -0.75 -5.51 20.80
N TYR A 90 -0.77 -6.09 21.99
CA TYR A 90 -0.94 -7.52 22.18
C TYR A 90 -2.15 -7.80 23.09
N ASP A 91 -3.06 -8.63 22.61
CA ASP A 91 -4.20 -9.14 23.37
C ASP A 91 -3.97 -10.60 23.72
N GLU A 92 -3.72 -10.86 25.01
CA GLU A 92 -3.44 -12.18 25.54
C GLU A 92 -4.61 -13.15 25.38
N ARG A 93 -5.85 -12.66 25.41
CA ARG A 93 -7.04 -13.53 25.36
C ARG A 93 -7.26 -14.08 23.97
N SER A 94 -6.96 -13.29 22.95
CA SER A 94 -7.10 -13.68 21.55
C SER A 94 -5.79 -14.15 20.90
N GLU A 95 -4.69 -14.13 21.67
CA GLU A 95 -3.32 -14.39 21.23
C GLU A 95 -2.99 -13.59 19.96
N LEU A 96 -3.45 -12.33 19.92
CA LEU A 96 -3.41 -11.47 18.75
C LEU A 96 -2.45 -10.31 18.97
N PHE A 97 -1.43 -10.25 18.13
CA PHE A 97 -0.57 -9.10 17.97
C PHE A 97 -1.09 -8.20 16.86
N ILE A 98 -1.03 -6.88 17.09
CA ILE A 98 -1.42 -5.84 16.14
C ILE A 98 -0.32 -4.79 16.11
N ALA A 99 0.17 -4.43 14.94
CA ALA A 99 1.01 -3.25 14.73
C ALA A 99 0.31 -2.31 13.76
N ALA A 100 0.19 -1.02 14.04
CA ALA A 100 -0.52 -0.08 13.17
C ALA A 100 0.24 1.23 13.00
N ARG A 101 0.12 1.81 11.81
CA ARG A 101 0.75 3.08 11.44
C ARG A 101 -0.31 4.08 11.00
N ASP A 102 -0.16 5.34 11.39
CA ASP A 102 -1.12 6.39 11.09
C ASP A 102 -1.37 6.60 9.58
N ARG A 103 -2.42 7.37 9.28
CA ARG A 103 -2.99 7.57 7.94
C ARG A 103 -1.98 8.05 6.90
N TYR A 104 -1.03 8.88 7.31
CA TYR A 104 -0.03 9.49 6.43
C TYR A 104 1.37 8.88 6.60
N GLY A 105 1.55 8.05 7.63
CA GLY A 105 2.85 7.47 7.97
C GLY A 105 3.77 8.50 8.62
N ILE A 106 3.21 9.47 9.36
CA ILE A 106 3.97 10.50 10.06
C ILE A 106 4.95 9.86 11.04
N LYS A 107 4.48 8.91 11.86
CA LYS A 107 5.37 8.12 12.72
C LYS A 107 5.88 6.90 11.96
N PRO A 108 7.19 6.62 12.00
CA PRO A 108 7.79 5.48 11.31
C PRO A 108 7.48 4.16 12.04
N LEU A 109 7.32 3.09 11.26
CA LEU A 109 7.16 1.73 11.78
C LEU A 109 7.72 0.72 10.78
N PHE A 110 8.80 0.06 11.16
CA PHE A 110 9.50 -0.95 10.40
C PHE A 110 9.28 -2.33 10.99
N TRP A 111 9.37 -3.35 10.15
CA TRP A 111 9.22 -4.74 10.57
C TRP A 111 10.02 -5.70 9.69
N LYS A 112 10.37 -6.85 10.26
CA LYS A 112 11.09 -7.93 9.57
C LYS A 112 10.83 -9.28 10.23
N PHE A 113 11.25 -10.34 9.56
CA PHE A 113 11.44 -11.64 10.20
C PHE A 113 12.89 -11.79 10.69
N GLY A 114 13.06 -12.21 11.93
CA GLY A 114 14.32 -12.64 12.52
C GLY A 114 14.49 -14.15 12.50
N GLU A 115 15.58 -14.64 13.09
CA GLU A 115 15.84 -16.07 13.23
C GLU A 115 14.68 -16.81 13.89
N GLY A 116 14.43 -18.04 13.44
CA GLY A 116 13.36 -18.89 13.96
C GLY A 116 11.94 -18.38 13.65
N GLY A 117 11.78 -17.45 12.71
CA GLY A 117 10.48 -16.90 12.33
C GLY A 117 9.94 -15.86 13.32
N ARG A 118 10.80 -15.29 14.18
CA ARG A 118 10.41 -14.19 15.07
C ARG A 118 9.98 -12.99 14.25
N LEU A 119 8.82 -12.43 14.58
CA LEU A 119 8.35 -11.20 13.99
C LEU A 119 8.86 -10.02 14.82
N GLU A 120 9.61 -9.11 14.19
CA GLU A 120 10.31 -8.00 14.84
C GLU A 120 9.79 -6.66 14.32
N PHE A 121 9.66 -5.67 15.21
CA PHE A 121 9.19 -4.32 14.89
C PHE A 121 10.06 -3.27 15.56
N GLY A 122 10.15 -2.09 14.94
CA GLY A 122 10.85 -0.94 15.50
C GLY A 122 10.37 0.37 14.87
N ALA A 123 10.44 1.47 15.63
CA ALA A 123 10.24 2.80 15.07
C ALA A 123 11.38 3.18 14.12
N GLU A 124 12.59 2.63 14.34
CA GLU A 124 13.78 2.83 13.52
C GLU A 124 14.47 1.49 13.28
N ILE A 125 15.12 1.33 12.12
CA ILE A 125 15.72 0.08 11.63
C ILE A 125 16.90 -0.33 12.52
N LYS A 126 17.70 0.62 13.00
CA LYS A 126 18.86 0.40 13.89
C LYS A 126 18.48 -0.26 15.22
N ALA A 127 17.20 -0.22 15.61
CA ALA A 127 16.73 -0.96 16.78
C ALA A 127 16.94 -2.48 16.63
N PHE A 128 16.99 -2.99 15.39
CA PHE A 128 17.22 -4.41 15.13
C PHE A 128 18.67 -4.86 15.41
N LEU A 129 19.64 -3.94 15.39
CA LEU A 129 21.05 -4.26 15.71
C LEU A 129 21.16 -4.83 17.13
N GLY A 130 20.43 -4.25 18.08
CA GLY A 130 20.42 -4.68 19.49
C GLY A 130 19.85 -6.09 19.73
N ILE A 131 19.20 -6.70 18.73
CA ILE A 131 18.65 -8.06 18.79
C ILE A 131 19.36 -9.02 17.81
N GLY A 132 20.56 -8.65 17.36
CA GLY A 132 21.43 -9.53 16.55
C GLY A 132 21.16 -9.50 15.05
N TRP A 133 20.58 -8.42 14.52
CA TRP A 133 20.42 -8.26 13.09
C TRP A 133 21.72 -7.83 12.41
N GLU A 134 22.13 -8.57 11.38
CA GLU A 134 23.20 -8.19 10.48
C GLU A 134 22.60 -7.54 9.22
N PRO A 135 22.87 -6.26 8.95
CA PRO A 135 22.26 -5.58 7.81
C PRO A 135 22.85 -6.08 6.47
N GLU A 136 22.02 -6.12 5.44
CA GLU A 136 22.43 -6.38 4.05
C GLU A 136 21.77 -5.31 3.16
N TRP A 137 22.51 -4.76 2.21
CA TRP A 137 21.99 -3.76 1.27
C TRP A 137 20.96 -4.36 0.29
N ASP A 138 19.85 -3.67 0.07
CA ASP A 138 18.88 -3.98 -1.00
C ASP A 138 19.23 -3.18 -2.27
N VAL A 139 20.17 -3.71 -3.06
CA VAL A 139 20.62 -3.10 -4.32
C VAL A 139 19.46 -2.93 -5.30
N GLY A 140 18.48 -3.85 -5.29
CA GLY A 140 17.30 -3.77 -6.15
C GLY A 140 16.45 -2.53 -5.83
N ALA A 141 16.17 -2.30 -4.55
CA ALA A 141 15.43 -1.13 -4.09
C ALA A 141 16.17 0.19 -4.42
N MET A 142 17.50 0.20 -4.43
CA MET A 142 18.30 1.36 -4.82
C MET A 142 18.21 1.67 -6.31
N VAL A 143 18.29 0.63 -7.15
CA VAL A 143 18.25 0.76 -8.61
C VAL A 143 16.87 1.18 -9.10
N ASP A 144 15.80 0.60 -8.54
CA ASP A 144 14.43 0.82 -8.99
C ASP A 144 13.66 1.90 -8.21
N GLY A 145 14.31 2.53 -7.22
CA GLY A 145 13.74 3.56 -6.36
C GLY A 145 12.78 3.05 -5.27
N GLY A 146 12.65 1.73 -5.08
CA GLY A 146 11.75 1.10 -4.11
C GLY A 146 11.84 1.65 -2.69
N TRP A 147 13.05 1.99 -2.24
CA TRP A 147 13.28 2.60 -0.93
C TRP A 147 12.44 3.87 -0.69
N GLY A 148 12.17 4.64 -1.75
CA GLY A 148 11.48 5.94 -1.68
C GLY A 148 10.04 5.90 -2.15
N GLN A 149 9.62 4.76 -2.69
CA GLN A 149 8.33 4.64 -3.37
C GLN A 149 7.44 3.57 -2.74
N ASP A 150 7.98 2.41 -2.34
CA ASP A 150 7.21 1.29 -1.83
C ASP A 150 7.61 0.89 -0.39
N THR A 151 7.26 -0.33 0.04
CA THR A 151 7.49 -0.82 1.41
C THR A 151 8.94 -1.19 1.71
N ARG A 152 9.80 -1.33 0.70
CA ARG A 152 11.21 -1.71 0.87
C ARG A 152 12.02 -0.58 1.49
N THR A 153 13.14 -0.93 2.10
CA THR A 153 14.12 0.03 2.62
C THR A 153 15.44 -0.12 1.86
N LEU A 154 16.49 0.60 2.27
CA LEU A 154 17.84 0.33 1.77
C LEU A 154 18.41 -1.00 2.28
N PHE A 155 17.73 -1.65 3.23
CA PHE A 155 18.17 -2.91 3.84
C PHE A 155 17.23 -4.05 3.48
N LYS A 156 17.81 -5.13 2.99
CA LYS A 156 17.12 -6.32 2.52
C LYS A 156 16.36 -6.99 3.65
N GLY A 157 15.10 -7.36 3.38
CA GLY A 157 14.24 -8.04 4.35
C GLY A 157 13.65 -7.13 5.44
N VAL A 158 13.98 -5.83 5.45
CA VAL A 158 13.37 -4.82 6.33
C VAL A 158 12.30 -4.06 5.55
N ASN A 159 11.09 -4.04 6.10
CA ASN A 159 9.91 -3.46 5.45
C ASN A 159 9.30 -2.34 6.29
N LYS A 160 8.79 -1.30 5.62
CA LYS A 160 7.93 -0.26 6.21
C LYS A 160 6.49 -0.78 6.27
N LEU A 161 5.80 -0.57 7.38
CA LEU A 161 4.34 -0.67 7.37
C LEU A 161 3.76 0.53 6.58
N ARG A 162 2.84 0.26 5.65
CA ARG A 162 2.24 1.31 4.82
C ARG A 162 1.40 2.29 5.66
N PRO A 163 1.32 3.57 5.24
CA PRO A 163 0.39 4.54 5.84
C PRO A 163 -1.06 4.05 5.82
N GLY A 164 -1.79 4.24 6.91
CA GLY A 164 -3.19 3.84 7.03
C GLY A 164 -3.39 2.32 7.04
N CYS A 165 -2.35 1.56 7.40
CA CYS A 165 -2.40 0.10 7.49
C CYS A 165 -2.05 -0.42 8.89
N TYR A 166 -2.53 -1.62 9.17
CA TYR A 166 -2.17 -2.41 10.34
C TYR A 166 -1.79 -3.84 9.94
N LEU A 167 -0.86 -4.42 10.67
CA LEU A 167 -0.45 -5.81 10.59
C LEU A 167 -1.05 -6.55 11.78
N THR A 168 -1.68 -7.69 11.55
CA THR A 168 -2.11 -8.62 12.62
C THR A 168 -1.35 -9.93 12.53
N CYS A 169 -0.98 -10.51 13.67
CA CYS A 169 -0.34 -11.82 13.72
C CYS A 169 -0.84 -12.59 14.94
N ARG A 170 -1.25 -13.84 14.75
CA ARG A 170 -1.52 -14.76 15.87
C ARG A 170 -0.29 -15.57 16.18
N ILE A 171 -0.16 -16.04 17.41
CA ILE A 171 0.94 -16.95 17.79
C ILE A 171 0.97 -18.17 16.84
N GLY A 172 2.12 -18.39 16.19
CA GLY A 172 2.32 -19.47 15.22
C GLY A 172 1.66 -19.25 13.85
N GLY A 173 0.98 -18.12 13.66
CA GLY A 173 0.34 -17.73 12.40
C GLY A 173 1.24 -16.88 11.51
N THR A 174 0.72 -16.55 10.33
CA THR A 174 1.36 -15.62 9.38
C THR A 174 0.85 -14.20 9.62
N PRO A 175 1.70 -13.16 9.47
CA PRO A 175 1.22 -11.80 9.56
C PRO A 175 0.29 -11.47 8.39
N GLU A 176 -0.76 -10.71 8.66
CA GLU A 176 -1.70 -10.19 7.67
C GLU A 176 -1.68 -8.67 7.74
N ILE A 177 -1.42 -8.01 6.62
CA ILE A 177 -1.47 -6.55 6.53
C ILE A 177 -2.82 -6.15 5.92
N ARG A 178 -3.47 -5.16 6.54
CA ARG A 178 -4.76 -4.63 6.12
C ARG A 178 -4.72 -3.11 6.17
N GLN A 179 -5.43 -2.50 5.25
CA GLN A 179 -5.62 -1.06 5.22
C GLN A 179 -6.86 -0.70 6.03
N TYR A 180 -6.73 0.28 6.94
CA TYR A 180 -7.86 0.82 7.69
C TYR A 180 -8.31 2.22 7.23
N TRP A 181 -7.53 2.85 6.35
CA TRP A 181 -7.85 4.17 5.83
C TRP A 181 -7.19 4.44 4.48
N ASP A 182 -7.89 5.17 3.60
CA ASP A 182 -7.28 5.77 2.41
C ASP A 182 -7.75 7.19 2.13
N MET A 183 -6.98 7.91 1.32
CA MET A 183 -7.42 9.14 0.67
C MET A 183 -8.39 8.83 -0.46
N ASP A 184 -9.42 9.65 -0.61
CA ASP A 184 -10.33 9.62 -1.77
C ASP A 184 -10.64 11.05 -2.22
N TYR A 185 -10.96 11.19 -3.50
CA TYR A 185 -11.35 12.45 -4.13
C TYR A 185 -12.71 12.30 -4.82
N PRO A 186 -13.46 13.40 -5.00
CA PRO A 186 -14.69 13.39 -5.79
C PRO A 186 -14.47 12.87 -7.21
N ASP A 187 -15.53 12.31 -7.81
CA ASP A 187 -15.53 12.07 -9.26
C ASP A 187 -15.36 13.40 -9.99
N LYS A 188 -14.44 13.47 -10.94
CA LYS A 188 -14.15 14.66 -11.77
C LYS A 188 -15.35 15.17 -12.55
N ARG A 189 -16.40 14.35 -12.70
CA ARG A 189 -17.68 14.71 -13.35
C ARG A 189 -18.74 15.18 -12.37
N ALA A 190 -18.50 15.09 -11.06
CA ALA A 190 -19.44 15.56 -10.05
C ALA A 190 -19.51 17.10 -10.10
N ALA A 191 -20.72 17.64 -10.08
CA ALA A 191 -20.92 19.08 -10.02
C ALA A 191 -20.56 19.60 -8.63
N GLU A 192 -19.77 20.68 -8.57
CA GLU A 192 -19.54 21.40 -7.32
C GLU A 192 -20.74 22.30 -7.01
N THR A 193 -21.37 22.09 -5.87
CA THR A 193 -22.57 22.82 -5.44
C THR A 193 -22.29 23.88 -4.40
N ARG A 194 -21.13 23.81 -3.72
CA ARG A 194 -20.71 24.78 -2.70
C ARG A 194 -20.19 26.05 -3.36
N LYS A 195 -20.29 27.17 -2.64
CA LYS A 195 -19.70 28.45 -3.06
C LYS A 195 -18.20 28.50 -2.74
N GLU A 196 -17.43 29.25 -3.52
CA GLU A 196 -15.99 29.43 -3.29
C GLU A 196 -15.71 29.96 -1.88
N GLU A 197 -16.47 30.96 -1.42
CA GLU A 197 -16.28 31.56 -0.11
C GLU A 197 -16.56 30.57 1.03
N GLU A 198 -17.55 29.70 0.85
CA GLU A 198 -17.87 28.62 1.80
C GLU A 198 -16.73 27.61 1.87
N MET A 199 -16.17 27.24 0.71
CA MET A 199 -15.04 26.31 0.62
C MET A 199 -13.79 26.88 1.30
N ILE A 200 -13.43 28.14 1.04
CA ILE A 200 -12.30 28.82 1.67
C ILE A 200 -12.51 28.96 3.19
N ALA A 201 -13.73 29.33 3.62
CA ALA A 201 -14.06 29.41 5.04
C ALA A 201 -13.96 28.04 5.73
N GLY A 202 -14.35 26.97 5.04
CA GLY A 202 -14.18 25.60 5.51
C GLY A 202 -12.71 25.22 5.65
N VAL A 203 -11.84 25.54 4.69
CA VAL A 203 -10.39 25.32 4.83
C VAL A 203 -9.86 26.03 6.07
N ARG A 204 -10.19 27.32 6.23
CA ARG A 204 -9.79 28.12 7.40
C ARG A 204 -10.23 27.47 8.71
N LYS A 205 -11.51 27.07 8.81
CA LYS A 205 -12.07 26.44 10.00
C LYS A 205 -11.30 25.18 10.39
N HIS A 206 -11.13 24.24 9.45
CA HIS A 206 -10.50 22.96 9.75
C HIS A 206 -8.99 23.11 10.02
N LEU A 207 -8.31 24.07 9.38
CA LEU A 207 -6.91 24.35 9.66
C LEU A 207 -6.71 24.94 11.06
N ILE A 208 -7.56 25.90 11.46
CA ILE A 208 -7.54 26.45 12.82
C ILE A 208 -7.78 25.35 13.86
N GLU A 209 -8.73 24.46 13.60
CA GLU A 209 -9.00 23.31 14.49
C GLU A 209 -7.79 22.36 14.58
N ALA A 210 -7.18 22.01 13.44
CA ALA A 210 -6.01 21.13 13.38
C ALA A 210 -4.81 21.72 14.14
N VAL A 211 -4.60 23.04 14.05
CA VAL A 211 -3.58 23.76 14.83
C VAL A 211 -3.94 23.74 16.31
N ARG A 212 -5.17 24.13 16.68
CA ARG A 212 -5.62 24.19 18.07
C ARG A 212 -5.38 22.88 18.82
N LEU A 213 -5.75 21.74 18.22
CA LEU A 213 -5.58 20.42 18.84
C LEU A 213 -4.10 20.04 19.04
N ARG A 214 -3.21 20.52 18.17
CA ARG A 214 -1.76 20.25 18.23
C ARG A 214 -1.02 21.17 19.20
N LEU A 215 -1.65 22.25 19.67
CA LEU A 215 -1.10 23.09 20.73
C LEU A 215 -1.28 22.49 22.13
N CYS A 216 -2.12 21.47 22.30
CA CYS A 216 -2.34 20.81 23.59
C CYS A 216 -1.16 19.92 23.98
N ALA A 217 -0.47 20.24 25.09
CA ALA A 217 0.62 19.46 25.66
C ALA A 217 0.82 19.80 27.15
N ASP A 218 1.39 18.89 27.97
CA ASP A 218 1.85 19.21 29.34
C ASP A 218 3.28 19.80 29.36
N VAL A 219 3.81 20.16 28.20
CA VAL A 219 5.17 20.72 28.00
C VAL A 219 5.12 21.92 27.03
N PRO A 220 6.15 22.78 26.96
CA PRO A 220 6.15 23.92 26.04
C PRO A 220 6.11 23.51 24.57
N VAL A 221 5.39 24.29 23.74
CA VAL A 221 5.19 24.05 22.31
C VAL A 221 5.78 25.21 21.49
N GLY A 222 6.68 24.89 20.57
CA GLY A 222 7.27 25.83 19.62
C GLY A 222 6.69 25.69 18.21
N ILE A 223 7.22 26.48 17.27
CA ILE A 223 6.83 26.42 15.85
C ILE A 223 8.09 26.57 15.01
N TYR A 224 8.27 25.74 13.98
CA TYR A 224 9.28 26.02 12.96
C TYR A 224 8.76 27.09 12.01
N LEU A 225 9.53 28.16 11.81
CA LEU A 225 9.18 29.30 10.97
C LEU A 225 10.20 29.50 9.85
N SER A 226 9.75 29.32 8.61
CA SER A 226 10.49 29.59 7.37
C SER A 226 9.96 30.87 6.68
N GLY A 227 10.52 31.22 5.52
CA GLY A 227 9.99 32.27 4.65
C GLY A 227 8.78 31.84 3.81
N GLY A 228 8.29 30.61 3.98
CA GLY A 228 7.15 30.05 3.27
C GLY A 228 5.80 30.34 3.94
N ILE A 229 4.73 30.23 3.14
CA ILE A 229 3.35 30.44 3.62
C ILE A 229 2.89 29.37 4.62
N ASP A 230 3.43 28.15 4.52
CA ASP A 230 2.95 27.01 5.30
C ASP A 230 3.24 27.21 6.79
N SER A 231 4.51 27.40 7.14
CA SER A 231 4.93 27.69 8.52
C SER A 231 4.39 29.04 9.02
N SER A 232 4.32 30.03 8.13
CA SER A 232 3.78 31.36 8.48
C SER A 232 2.30 31.30 8.85
N ALA A 233 1.52 30.47 8.15
CA ALA A 233 0.13 30.21 8.49
C ALA A 233 -0.01 29.56 9.87
N LEU A 234 0.83 28.57 10.20
CA LEU A 234 0.81 27.93 11.51
C LEU A 234 1.16 28.92 12.62
N ALA A 235 2.24 29.69 12.46
CA ALA A 235 2.65 30.71 13.42
C ALA A 235 1.58 31.80 13.60
N GLY A 236 0.97 32.24 12.50
CA GLY A 236 -0.09 33.26 12.53
C GLY A 236 -1.36 32.79 13.22
N ILE A 237 -1.81 31.56 12.93
CA ILE A 237 -2.98 30.95 13.57
C ILE A 237 -2.71 30.71 15.06
N ALA A 238 -1.55 30.17 15.42
CA ALA A 238 -1.20 29.95 16.82
C ALA A 238 -1.15 31.26 17.61
N ALA A 239 -0.49 32.30 17.07
CA ALA A 239 -0.43 33.61 17.68
C ALA A 239 -1.83 34.25 17.85
N HIS A 240 -2.73 34.04 16.87
CA HIS A 240 -4.11 34.47 16.95
C HIS A 240 -4.89 33.74 18.06
N LEU A 241 -4.83 32.41 18.10
CA LEU A 241 -5.52 31.59 19.11
C LEU A 241 -5.08 31.92 20.55
N VAL A 242 -3.79 32.20 20.75
CA VAL A 242 -3.24 32.63 22.05
C VAL A 242 -3.76 34.03 22.44
N ARG A 243 -3.74 34.99 21.50
CA ARG A 243 -4.21 36.36 21.77
C ARG A 243 -5.70 36.44 22.11
N GLU A 244 -6.53 35.61 21.47
CA GLU A 244 -7.97 35.58 21.73
C GLU A 244 -8.35 34.80 23.00
N GLY A 245 -7.38 34.24 23.72
CA GLY A 245 -7.62 33.43 24.92
C GLY A 245 -8.30 32.09 24.63
N GLY A 246 -8.33 31.65 23.36
CA GLY A 246 -9.04 30.46 22.89
C GLY A 246 -8.22 29.16 22.95
N ALA A 247 -6.91 29.24 23.21
CA ALA A 247 -6.03 28.08 23.38
C ALA A 247 -4.83 28.41 24.28
N THR A 248 -4.38 27.41 25.06
CA THR A 248 -3.08 27.41 25.74
C THR A 248 -2.04 26.70 24.87
N MET A 249 -0.84 27.26 24.73
CA MET A 249 0.27 26.56 24.06
C MET A 249 1.04 25.71 25.05
N GLY A 250 0.67 24.43 25.11
CA GLY A 250 1.28 23.49 26.02
C GLY A 250 1.18 23.95 27.49
N SER A 251 2.27 23.75 28.23
CA SER A 251 2.41 24.19 29.64
C SER A 251 2.80 25.67 29.82
N GLN A 252 2.85 26.46 28.74
CA GLN A 252 3.27 27.87 28.82
C GLN A 252 2.20 28.73 29.49
N ALA A 253 2.63 29.78 30.20
CA ALA A 253 1.70 30.74 30.77
C ALA A 253 1.00 31.53 29.66
N SER A 254 -0.25 31.96 29.87
CA SER A 254 -0.98 32.80 28.89
C SER A 254 -0.28 34.14 28.58
N SER A 255 0.69 34.54 29.41
CA SER A 255 1.55 35.71 29.20
C SER A 255 2.77 35.45 28.31
N ASP A 256 3.10 34.20 28.01
CA ASP A 256 4.29 33.85 27.24
C ASP A 256 4.04 34.05 25.75
N GLN A 257 5.01 34.65 25.07
CA GLN A 257 4.96 34.79 23.61
C GLN A 257 5.15 33.42 22.94
N VAL A 258 4.51 33.24 21.79
CA VAL A 258 4.80 32.11 20.89
C VAL A 258 6.29 32.12 20.55
N CYS A 259 6.95 30.95 20.57
CA CYS A 259 8.36 30.84 20.21
C CYS A 259 8.51 30.13 18.86
N CYS A 260 9.16 30.81 17.93
CA CYS A 260 9.45 30.33 16.59
C CYS A 260 10.94 30.03 16.44
N PHE A 261 11.26 28.93 15.76
CA PHE A 261 12.61 28.46 15.51
C PHE A 261 12.90 28.42 14.00
N SER A 262 14.09 28.81 13.60
CA SER A 262 14.50 28.86 12.19
C SER A 262 15.99 28.57 12.04
N ILE A 263 16.41 28.32 10.80
CA ILE A 263 17.82 28.31 10.41
C ILE A 263 18.07 29.42 9.38
N GLY A 264 19.30 29.91 9.33
CA GLY A 264 19.75 30.80 8.26
C GLY A 264 21.03 30.31 7.63
N PHE A 265 21.11 30.34 6.30
CA PHE A 265 22.32 30.01 5.55
C PHE A 265 23.13 31.28 5.23
N ASP A 266 24.30 31.13 4.61
CA ASP A 266 25.05 32.26 4.08
C ASP A 266 24.22 33.00 3.02
N GLN A 267 24.13 34.32 3.09
CA GLN A 267 23.34 35.11 2.12
C GLN A 267 23.79 34.89 0.67
N ALA A 268 25.10 34.70 0.47
CA ALA A 268 25.69 34.42 -0.84
C ALA A 268 25.21 33.08 -1.45
N SER A 269 24.65 32.17 -0.65
CA SER A 269 24.14 30.88 -1.14
C SER A 269 22.84 30.99 -1.94
N GLY A 270 22.06 32.06 -1.74
CA GLY A 270 20.74 32.21 -2.35
C GLY A 270 19.61 31.39 -1.71
N PHE A 271 19.90 30.61 -0.66
CA PHE A 271 18.93 29.75 0.04
C PHE A 271 18.49 30.30 1.42
N ASP A 272 19.02 31.44 1.87
CA ASP A 272 18.65 32.02 3.17
C ASP A 272 17.28 32.71 3.13
N GLU A 273 16.33 32.17 3.88
CA GLU A 273 15.00 32.76 4.07
C GLU A 273 14.82 33.45 5.45
N SER A 274 15.89 33.48 6.26
CA SER A 274 15.79 33.87 7.67
C SER A 274 15.34 35.32 7.87
N GLU A 275 15.63 36.23 6.94
CA GLU A 275 15.15 37.62 7.01
C GLU A 275 13.64 37.75 6.84
N ILE A 276 13.04 36.93 5.96
CA ILE A 276 11.58 36.92 5.74
C ILE A 276 10.89 36.34 6.98
N ALA A 277 11.45 35.26 7.53
CA ALA A 277 10.96 34.64 8.76
C ALA A 277 11.02 35.61 9.94
N GLN A 278 12.11 36.39 10.06
CA GLN A 278 12.28 37.44 11.08
C GLN A 278 11.19 38.51 10.97
N ARG A 279 10.95 39.08 9.77
CA ARG A 279 9.88 40.07 9.56
C ARG A 279 8.50 39.51 9.87
N THR A 280 8.27 38.23 9.55
CA THR A 280 7.02 37.54 9.87
C THR A 280 6.85 37.40 11.39
N ALA A 281 7.90 37.03 12.12
CA ALA A 281 7.86 36.95 13.58
C ALA A 281 7.59 38.31 14.24
N GLU A 282 8.22 39.38 13.74
CA GLU A 282 7.98 40.76 14.19
C GLU A 282 6.53 41.19 13.99
N PHE A 283 5.96 40.92 12.80
CA PHE A 283 4.55 41.17 12.51
C PHE A 283 3.61 40.42 13.47
N LEU A 284 3.93 39.17 13.79
CA LEU A 284 3.11 38.34 14.68
C LEU A 284 3.29 38.67 16.17
N GLY A 285 4.34 39.42 16.54
CA GLY A 285 4.69 39.72 17.93
C GLY A 285 5.18 38.50 18.70
N VAL A 286 5.89 37.59 18.04
CA VAL A 286 6.35 36.30 18.58
C VAL A 286 7.86 36.31 18.84
N LYS A 287 8.32 35.49 19.77
CA LYS A 287 9.76 35.27 20.00
C LYS A 287 10.32 34.49 18.82
N PHE A 288 11.48 34.90 18.31
CA PHE A 288 12.16 34.24 17.20
C PHE A 288 13.59 33.89 17.56
N VAL A 289 13.97 32.64 17.32
CA VAL A 289 15.31 32.11 17.57
C VAL A 289 15.81 31.48 16.28
N LYS A 290 17.02 31.83 15.86
CA LYS A 290 17.66 31.24 14.69
C LYS A 290 19.08 30.77 14.97
N VAL A 291 19.49 29.73 14.25
CA VAL A 291 20.89 29.28 14.19
C VAL A 291 21.42 29.46 12.78
N HIS A 292 22.68 29.85 12.66
CA HIS A 292 23.35 29.96 11.37
C HIS A 292 23.94 28.61 10.96
N MET A 293 23.66 28.17 9.73
CA MET A 293 24.07 26.88 9.18
C MET A 293 25.06 27.09 8.02
N GLY A 294 26.33 27.34 8.36
CA GLY A 294 27.41 27.38 7.39
C GLY A 294 27.93 25.99 7.01
N GLU A 295 28.88 25.94 6.06
CA GLU A 295 29.46 24.69 5.54
C GLU A 295 30.04 23.78 6.65
N ALA A 296 30.75 24.35 7.61
CA ALA A 296 31.35 23.59 8.72
C ALA A 296 30.29 22.95 9.64
N GLU A 297 29.18 23.65 9.89
CA GLU A 297 28.10 23.15 10.74
C GLU A 297 27.35 21.99 10.06
N LEU A 298 27.22 22.04 8.72
CA LEU A 298 26.66 20.94 7.92
C LEU A 298 27.61 19.73 7.93
N ALA A 299 28.89 19.94 7.63
CA ALA A 299 29.87 18.86 7.61
C ALA A 299 29.99 18.15 8.98
N GLY A 300 29.99 18.92 10.08
CA GLY A 300 30.11 18.39 11.43
C GLY A 300 28.91 17.58 11.93
N ARG A 301 27.75 17.65 11.26
CA ARG A 301 26.52 16.93 11.62
C ARG A 301 26.10 15.85 10.63
N PHE A 302 26.83 15.70 9.54
CA PHE A 302 26.45 14.81 8.44
C PHE A 302 26.26 13.36 8.90
N GLU A 303 27.27 12.74 9.51
CA GLU A 303 27.24 11.33 9.92
C GLU A 303 26.14 11.05 10.97
N ASP A 304 25.92 11.98 11.91
CA ASP A 304 24.87 11.84 12.91
C ASP A 304 23.48 11.92 12.26
N ALA A 305 23.29 12.86 11.33
CA ALA A 305 22.06 12.95 10.57
C ALA A 305 21.82 11.68 9.73
N VAL A 306 22.84 11.15 9.05
CA VAL A 306 22.80 9.91 8.26
C VAL A 306 22.40 8.70 9.12
N TYR A 307 23.02 8.56 10.29
CA TYR A 307 22.68 7.52 11.27
C TYR A 307 21.21 7.58 11.67
N HIS A 308 20.67 8.78 11.90
CA HIS A 308 19.29 8.97 12.32
C HIS A 308 18.27 8.85 11.20
N ILE A 309 18.62 9.10 9.93
CA ILE A 309 17.68 8.95 8.82
C ILE A 309 17.63 7.54 8.22
N GLU A 310 18.63 6.67 8.45
CA GLU A 310 18.78 5.30 7.87
C GLU A 310 18.35 5.24 6.39
N HIS A 311 18.74 6.28 5.67
CA HIS A 311 18.30 6.57 4.33
C HIS A 311 19.39 7.39 3.63
N HIS A 312 19.44 7.39 2.29
CA HIS A 312 20.28 8.32 1.54
C HIS A 312 19.46 9.51 0.99
N ASN A 313 20.06 10.68 0.86
CA ASN A 313 19.41 11.85 0.30
C ASN A 313 20.27 12.46 -0.81
N GLN A 314 19.73 13.43 -1.55
CA GLN A 314 20.45 14.09 -2.66
C GLN A 314 20.76 15.55 -2.33
N ASP A 315 20.55 15.95 -1.09
CA ASP A 315 20.65 17.32 -0.62
C ASP A 315 20.99 17.26 0.87
N LEU A 316 21.68 18.27 1.39
CA LEU A 316 22.02 18.39 2.82
C LEU A 316 20.88 19.01 3.64
N ASN A 317 19.69 19.19 3.07
CA ASN A 317 18.52 19.70 3.77
C ASN A 317 18.14 18.89 5.01
N PHE A 318 18.34 17.56 5.02
CA PHE A 318 18.12 16.72 6.20
C PHE A 318 19.12 17.02 7.33
N VAL A 319 20.36 17.37 6.99
CA VAL A 319 21.37 17.83 7.96
C VAL A 319 20.96 19.19 8.52
N GLY A 320 20.44 20.08 7.67
CA GLY A 320 19.86 21.36 8.10
C GLY A 320 18.67 21.17 9.06
N LYS A 321 17.78 20.21 8.77
CA LYS A 321 16.63 19.88 9.63
C LYS A 321 17.08 19.22 10.94
N TYR A 322 18.07 18.35 10.91
CA TYR A 322 18.71 17.76 12.10
C TYR A 322 19.29 18.86 13.01
N ALA A 323 20.03 19.80 12.44
CA ALA A 323 20.57 20.93 13.19
C ALA A 323 19.45 21.86 13.73
N LEU A 324 18.39 22.07 12.94
CA LEU A 324 17.23 22.85 13.39
C LEU A 324 16.56 22.21 14.61
N SER A 325 16.47 20.88 14.70
CA SER A 325 15.82 20.21 15.83
C SER A 325 16.60 20.26 17.14
N GLU A 326 17.90 20.54 17.10
CA GLU A 326 18.69 20.86 18.30
C GLU A 326 18.18 22.15 18.99
N LEU A 327 17.75 23.12 18.19
CA LEU A 327 17.47 24.47 18.66
C LEU A 327 16.26 24.55 19.62
N PRO A 328 15.08 23.95 19.32
CA PRO A 328 13.99 23.84 20.29
C PRO A 328 14.42 23.16 21.59
N ARG A 329 15.18 22.05 21.48
CA ARG A 329 15.63 21.27 22.64
C ARG A 329 16.52 22.07 23.57
N GLN A 330 17.49 22.81 23.02
CA GLN A 330 18.38 23.72 23.75
C GLN A 330 17.60 24.83 24.47
N HIS A 331 16.43 25.21 23.96
CA HIS A 331 15.55 26.23 24.54
C HIS A 331 14.44 25.66 25.43
N GLY A 332 14.50 24.36 25.77
CA GLY A 332 13.55 23.73 26.70
C GLY A 332 12.22 23.29 26.08
N TYR A 333 12.12 23.29 24.75
CA TYR A 333 10.94 22.81 24.03
C TYR A 333 11.11 21.33 23.67
N LYS A 334 10.02 20.56 23.80
CA LYS A 334 9.95 19.16 23.37
C LYS A 334 9.00 18.94 22.20
N VAL A 335 8.16 19.93 21.90
CA VAL A 335 7.14 19.86 20.86
C VAL A 335 7.27 21.07 19.96
N VAL A 336 7.13 20.86 18.65
CA VAL A 336 7.08 21.93 17.65
C VAL A 336 5.97 21.66 16.63
N LEU A 337 5.36 22.71 16.09
CA LEU A 337 4.50 22.58 14.90
C LEU A 337 5.32 22.84 13.64
N THR A 338 5.03 22.07 12.58
CA THR A 338 5.77 22.11 11.32
C THR A 338 4.83 22.10 10.11
N GLY A 339 5.26 22.69 8.99
CA GLY A 339 4.43 23.00 7.82
C GLY A 339 4.27 21.85 6.81
N GLU A 340 4.91 20.72 7.07
CA GLU A 340 5.00 19.55 6.23
C GLU A 340 3.60 18.98 5.94
N GLY A 341 3.40 18.54 4.69
CA GLY A 341 2.10 18.10 4.17
C GLY A 341 1.28 19.18 3.47
N ALA A 342 1.59 20.47 3.65
CA ALA A 342 0.84 21.54 3.01
C ALA A 342 0.92 21.48 1.47
N ASP A 343 2.09 21.19 0.92
CA ASP A 343 2.28 21.07 -0.52
C ASP A 343 1.49 19.91 -1.13
N GLU A 344 1.45 18.78 -0.44
CA GLU A 344 0.78 17.55 -0.86
C GLU A 344 -0.74 17.64 -0.75
N GLN A 345 -1.26 18.43 0.20
CA GLN A 345 -2.71 18.64 0.30
C GLN A 345 -3.20 19.75 -0.63
N PHE A 346 -2.43 20.85 -0.79
CA PHE A 346 -2.84 22.07 -1.49
C PHE A 346 -2.17 22.30 -2.85
N ALA A 347 -1.49 21.29 -3.40
CA ALA A 347 -0.80 21.36 -4.69
C ALA A 347 0.25 22.48 -4.76
N GLY A 348 1.24 22.43 -3.88
CA GLY A 348 2.26 23.46 -3.76
C GLY A 348 3.46 23.34 -4.72
N TYR A 349 3.75 22.15 -5.22
CA TYR A 349 4.89 21.94 -6.11
C TYR A 349 4.59 22.40 -7.55
N PRO A 350 5.56 23.01 -8.26
CA PRO A 350 5.41 23.38 -9.67
C PRO A 350 5.05 22.20 -10.59
N THR A 351 5.42 20.99 -10.18
CA THR A 351 5.19 19.71 -10.88
C THR A 351 3.72 19.36 -11.03
N TYR A 352 2.84 19.93 -10.19
CA TYR A 352 1.41 19.70 -10.26
C TYR A 352 0.69 20.51 -11.34
N LEU A 353 1.30 21.58 -11.84
CA LEU A 353 0.65 22.44 -12.83
C LEU A 353 0.37 21.73 -14.16
N PRO A 354 1.33 20.99 -14.78
CA PRO A 354 1.01 20.16 -15.95
C PRO A 354 -0.16 19.20 -15.68
N ASP A 355 -0.16 18.52 -14.53
CA ASP A 355 -1.22 17.56 -14.17
C ASP A 355 -2.57 18.24 -13.92
N TYR A 356 -2.60 19.46 -13.41
CA TYR A 356 -3.81 20.29 -13.37
C TYR A 356 -4.33 20.62 -14.78
N LEU A 357 -3.43 20.93 -15.71
CA LEU A 357 -3.82 21.27 -17.07
C LEU A 357 -4.17 20.05 -17.93
N ARG A 358 -4.03 18.79 -17.46
CA ARG A 358 -4.31 17.59 -18.29
C ARG A 358 -5.79 17.34 -18.56
N GLU A 359 -6.67 17.88 -17.75
CA GLU A 359 -8.11 17.85 -17.99
C GLU A 359 -8.71 19.22 -17.62
N PRO A 360 -9.84 19.61 -18.24
CA PRO A 360 -10.58 20.76 -17.74
C PRO A 360 -11.21 20.41 -16.39
N ASP A 361 -11.41 21.42 -15.56
CA ASP A 361 -12.37 21.34 -14.47
C ASP A 361 -13.56 22.26 -14.75
N GLY A 362 -14.58 22.23 -13.87
CA GLY A 362 -15.79 23.05 -14.05
C GLY A 362 -15.54 24.57 -14.10
N TRP A 363 -14.32 25.03 -13.78
CA TRP A 363 -13.97 26.44 -13.60
C TRP A 363 -12.95 26.92 -14.66
N LEU A 364 -12.04 26.06 -15.09
CA LEU A 364 -11.07 26.32 -16.15
C LEU A 364 -11.72 26.14 -17.53
N LYS A 365 -12.34 27.21 -18.03
CA LYS A 365 -12.87 27.26 -19.39
C LYS A 365 -11.75 27.57 -20.38
N MET A 366 -11.00 26.54 -20.80
CA MET A 366 -9.93 26.65 -21.78
C MET A 366 -10.10 25.61 -22.90
N GLU A 367 -9.88 26.03 -24.14
CA GLU A 367 -9.86 25.14 -25.31
C GLU A 367 -8.78 24.05 -25.17
N ASP A 368 -9.12 22.81 -25.55
CA ASP A 368 -8.28 21.63 -25.34
C ASP A 368 -6.91 21.74 -26.03
N GLU A 369 -6.84 22.31 -27.25
CA GLU A 369 -5.58 22.49 -27.98
C GLU A 369 -4.62 23.44 -27.24
N LYS A 370 -5.15 24.57 -26.73
CA LYS A 370 -4.37 25.54 -25.97
C LYS A 370 -3.85 24.91 -24.68
N ARG A 371 -4.72 24.13 -24.01
CA ARG A 371 -4.40 23.44 -22.77
C ARG A 371 -3.32 22.38 -22.99
N ALA A 372 -3.42 21.55 -24.03
CA ALA A 372 -2.40 20.57 -24.39
C ALA A 372 -1.03 21.21 -24.72
N LYS A 373 -1.04 22.39 -25.37
CA LYS A 373 0.17 23.17 -25.61
C LYS A 373 0.81 23.63 -24.29
N LEU A 374 0.02 24.16 -23.36
CA LEU A 374 0.52 24.60 -22.05
C LEU A 374 1.06 23.43 -21.21
N VAL A 375 0.41 22.25 -21.25
CA VAL A 375 0.95 21.03 -20.61
C VAL A 375 2.35 20.74 -21.13
N THR A 376 2.54 20.78 -22.45
CA THR A 376 3.84 20.52 -23.08
C THR A 376 4.87 21.58 -22.71
N GLU A 377 4.52 22.86 -22.78
CA GLU A 377 5.40 23.98 -22.42
C GLU A 377 5.85 23.89 -20.95
N HIS A 378 4.93 23.59 -20.03
CA HIS A 378 5.26 23.43 -18.62
C HIS A 378 6.06 22.15 -18.34
N ASP A 379 5.75 21.02 -18.98
CA ASP A 379 6.55 19.80 -18.86
C ASP A 379 8.00 20.05 -19.32
N GLU A 380 8.21 20.74 -20.45
CA GLU A 380 9.55 21.11 -20.93
C GLU A 380 10.27 22.10 -20.00
N ALA A 381 9.56 23.10 -19.47
CA ALA A 381 10.14 24.06 -18.52
C ALA A 381 10.61 23.36 -17.23
N ILE A 382 9.82 22.42 -16.72
CA ILE A 382 10.21 21.68 -15.51
C ILE A 382 11.33 20.68 -15.85
N LYS A 383 11.36 20.07 -17.05
CA LYS A 383 12.49 19.20 -17.47
C LYS A 383 13.79 19.98 -17.45
N ALA A 384 13.79 21.17 -18.05
CA ALA A 384 14.95 22.05 -18.05
C ALA A 384 15.38 22.43 -16.63
N PHE A 385 14.42 22.77 -15.75
CA PHE A 385 14.70 23.08 -14.35
C PHE A 385 15.39 21.93 -13.62
N TYR A 386 14.86 20.71 -13.70
CA TYR A 386 15.48 19.57 -13.02
C TYR A 386 16.79 19.13 -13.67
N GLN A 387 16.93 19.22 -14.99
CA GLN A 387 18.23 18.98 -15.64
C GLN A 387 19.30 19.94 -15.11
N ALA A 388 18.95 21.22 -14.92
CA ALA A 388 19.85 22.20 -14.30
C ALA A 388 20.20 21.85 -12.85
N LEU A 389 19.30 21.18 -12.12
CA LEU A 389 19.54 20.66 -10.77
C LEU A 389 20.24 19.29 -10.77
N GLY A 390 20.65 18.76 -11.92
CA GLY A 390 21.24 17.42 -12.02
C GLY A 390 20.23 16.30 -11.84
N GLY A 391 19.04 16.43 -12.41
CA GLY A 391 18.01 15.39 -12.45
C GLY A 391 17.94 14.70 -13.82
N THR A 392 17.61 13.41 -13.83
CA THR A 392 17.27 12.65 -15.03
C THR A 392 15.87 12.99 -15.53
N THR A 393 15.71 13.03 -16.86
CA THR A 393 14.42 13.25 -17.52
C THR A 393 13.91 12.02 -18.26
N ARG A 394 14.51 10.85 -18.03
CA ARG A 394 14.17 9.62 -18.77
C ARG A 394 12.77 9.08 -18.52
N TYR A 395 12.14 9.48 -17.41
CA TYR A 395 10.81 9.01 -17.01
C TYR A 395 9.67 9.93 -17.47
N PHE A 396 9.99 11.03 -18.16
CA PHE A 396 8.96 11.91 -18.72
C PHE A 396 8.27 11.31 -19.93
N GLY A 397 6.96 11.47 -19.99
CA GLY A 397 6.14 11.06 -21.12
C GLY A 397 4.92 10.25 -20.70
N PRO A 398 4.22 9.66 -21.67
CA PRO A 398 3.06 8.82 -21.43
C PRO A 398 3.39 7.65 -20.49
N ASN A 399 2.50 7.36 -19.55
CA ASN A 399 2.68 6.31 -18.56
C ASN A 399 1.33 5.76 -18.04
N LYS A 400 1.40 4.65 -17.30
CA LYS A 400 0.25 3.90 -16.77
C LYS A 400 -0.57 4.65 -15.71
N LEU A 401 -0.07 5.77 -15.21
CA LEU A 401 -0.74 6.61 -14.22
C LEU A 401 -1.45 7.77 -14.93
N ASN A 402 -2.25 7.51 -15.95
CA ASN A 402 -2.94 8.53 -16.77
C ASN A 402 -2.01 9.62 -17.32
N SER A 403 -0.79 9.23 -17.72
CA SER A 403 0.25 10.15 -18.24
C SER A 403 0.61 11.30 -17.30
N LEU A 404 0.51 11.12 -15.97
CA LEU A 404 0.92 12.14 -15.00
C LEU A 404 2.40 12.49 -15.13
N SER A 405 2.74 13.76 -14.92
CA SER A 405 4.13 14.23 -14.88
C SER A 405 4.77 13.99 -13.51
N THR A 406 3.96 14.03 -12.43
CA THR A 406 4.41 13.87 -11.04
C THR A 406 5.33 12.66 -10.77
N PRO A 407 5.01 11.42 -11.24
CA PRO A 407 5.88 10.25 -11.02
C PRO A 407 7.29 10.39 -11.60
N ALA A 408 7.42 11.05 -12.76
CA ALA A 408 8.73 11.26 -13.38
C ALA A 408 9.62 12.19 -12.53
N TRP A 409 9.00 13.16 -11.86
CA TRP A 409 9.70 14.05 -10.90
C TRP A 409 10.13 13.32 -9.65
N MET A 410 9.29 12.44 -9.11
CA MET A 410 9.61 11.63 -7.94
C MET A 410 10.84 10.74 -8.16
N LEU A 411 11.13 10.40 -9.42
CA LEU A 411 12.25 9.56 -9.85
C LEU A 411 13.41 10.36 -10.48
N ALA A 412 13.32 11.69 -10.52
CA ALA A 412 14.28 12.54 -11.22
C ALA A 412 15.71 12.38 -10.70
N PHE A 413 15.89 11.87 -9.49
CA PHE A 413 17.21 11.73 -8.89
C PHE A 413 17.55 10.29 -8.49
N THR A 414 16.76 9.30 -8.93
CA THR A 414 17.13 7.89 -8.80
C THR A 414 18.46 7.64 -9.53
N PRO A 415 19.47 7.03 -8.89
CA PRO A 415 20.77 6.78 -9.51
C PRO A 415 20.62 5.98 -10.83
N PRO A 416 21.26 6.39 -11.94
CA PRO A 416 21.24 5.61 -13.16
C PRO A 416 21.99 4.29 -12.99
N LEU A 417 21.61 3.27 -13.76
CA LEU A 417 22.34 1.99 -13.81
C LEU A 417 23.84 2.17 -14.07
N ALA A 418 24.24 3.18 -14.85
CA ALA A 418 25.65 3.48 -15.13
C ALA A 418 26.49 3.74 -13.87
N PHE A 419 25.86 4.17 -12.78
CA PHE A 419 26.48 4.41 -11.47
C PHE A 419 26.88 3.13 -10.73
N PHE A 420 26.27 2.00 -11.07
CA PHE A 420 26.47 0.73 -10.37
C PHE A 420 27.51 -0.16 -11.06
N ALA A 421 28.03 -1.12 -10.30
CA ALA A 421 28.99 -2.12 -10.76
C ALA A 421 28.44 -2.96 -11.94
N PRO A 422 29.30 -3.53 -12.80
CA PRO A 422 28.89 -4.28 -13.99
C PRO A 422 27.80 -5.33 -13.76
N TRP A 423 27.92 -6.13 -12.68
CA TRP A 423 26.95 -7.18 -12.38
C TRP A 423 25.54 -6.64 -12.08
N VAL A 424 25.44 -5.46 -11.45
CA VAL A 424 24.18 -4.78 -11.17
C VAL A 424 23.55 -4.32 -12.50
N ARG A 425 24.36 -3.74 -13.38
CA ARG A 425 23.91 -3.30 -14.71
C ARG A 425 23.34 -4.45 -15.52
N ASP A 426 24.03 -5.59 -15.51
CA ASP A 426 23.59 -6.79 -16.24
C ASP A 426 22.29 -7.34 -15.65
N GLN A 427 22.22 -7.48 -14.32
CA GLN A 427 21.08 -8.04 -13.62
C GLN A 427 19.81 -7.17 -13.71
N PHE A 428 19.95 -5.85 -13.66
CA PHE A 428 18.83 -4.91 -13.59
C PHE A 428 18.62 -4.09 -14.87
N SER A 429 19.22 -4.49 -15.99
CA SER A 429 19.15 -3.81 -17.29
C SER A 429 17.73 -3.54 -17.81
N SER A 430 16.75 -4.36 -17.44
CA SER A 430 15.35 -4.24 -17.87
C SER A 430 14.44 -3.55 -16.86
N VAL A 431 14.96 -3.04 -15.75
CA VAL A 431 14.16 -2.42 -14.69
C VAL A 431 13.74 -1.01 -15.08
N ASN A 432 12.45 -0.71 -14.86
CA ASN A 432 11.91 0.64 -14.98
C ASN A 432 11.39 1.12 -13.63
N ALA A 433 12.02 2.13 -13.04
CA ALA A 433 11.62 2.70 -11.75
C ALA A 433 10.17 3.26 -11.76
N LEU A 434 9.63 3.62 -12.93
CA LEU A 434 8.23 4.05 -13.06
C LEU A 434 7.24 2.91 -12.80
N ASP A 435 7.63 1.66 -13.09
CA ASP A 435 6.84 0.49 -12.72
C ASP A 435 6.80 0.35 -11.19
N THR A 436 7.88 0.68 -10.47
CA THR A 436 7.90 0.69 -8.99
C THR A 436 6.85 1.65 -8.43
N VAL A 437 6.77 2.87 -8.96
CA VAL A 437 5.76 3.87 -8.54
C VAL A 437 4.34 3.37 -8.84
N THR A 438 4.14 2.75 -10.00
CA THR A 438 2.84 2.20 -10.41
C THR A 438 2.42 1.00 -9.55
N ASN A 439 3.35 0.08 -9.30
CA ASN A 439 3.16 -1.13 -8.50
C ASN A 439 3.00 -0.86 -7.00
N ASN A 440 3.41 0.32 -6.52
CA ASN A 440 3.16 0.73 -5.15
C ASN A 440 1.66 0.96 -4.86
N LEU A 441 0.88 1.32 -5.89
CA LEU A 441 -0.55 1.56 -5.77
C LEU A 441 -1.30 0.25 -5.95
N ASP A 442 -2.48 0.09 -5.35
CA ASP A 442 -3.35 -1.06 -5.63
C ASP A 442 -4.19 -0.85 -6.91
N GLY A 443 -4.85 -1.92 -7.38
CA GLY A 443 -5.71 -1.85 -8.57
C GLY A 443 -6.89 -0.88 -8.44
N ILE A 444 -7.32 -0.56 -7.22
CA ILE A 444 -8.44 0.35 -6.96
C ILE A 444 -8.00 1.80 -7.17
N ALA A 445 -6.87 2.19 -6.57
CA ALA A 445 -6.28 3.50 -6.75
C ALA A 445 -6.00 3.75 -8.23
N LEU A 446 -5.44 2.76 -8.93
CA LEU A 446 -5.23 2.85 -10.38
C LEU A 446 -6.54 3.07 -11.16
N ASP A 447 -7.63 2.38 -10.81
CA ASP A 447 -8.91 2.55 -11.53
C ASP A 447 -9.48 3.95 -11.31
N ARG A 448 -9.35 4.47 -10.09
CA ARG A 448 -9.74 5.84 -9.75
C ARG A 448 -8.90 6.87 -10.50
N ILE A 449 -7.57 6.71 -10.55
CA ILE A 449 -6.65 7.57 -11.29
C ILE A 449 -7.05 7.67 -12.77
N MET A 450 -7.44 6.55 -13.36
CA MET A 450 -7.79 6.48 -14.79
C MET A 450 -9.19 6.98 -15.10
N ARG A 451 -10.18 6.77 -14.21
CA ARG A 451 -11.60 6.95 -14.55
C ARG A 451 -12.33 8.01 -13.77
N ARG A 452 -11.92 8.27 -12.53
CA ARG A 452 -12.70 9.03 -11.55
C ARG A 452 -12.02 10.31 -11.12
N TRP A 453 -10.75 10.27 -10.73
CA TRP A 453 -10.05 11.43 -10.20
C TRP A 453 -9.55 12.34 -11.32
N HIS A 454 -9.58 13.65 -11.04
CA HIS A 454 -8.88 14.62 -11.87
C HIS A 454 -7.37 14.34 -11.83
N PRO A 455 -6.59 14.53 -12.91
CA PRO A 455 -5.16 14.18 -12.91
C PRO A 455 -4.36 14.90 -11.80
N LEU A 456 -4.69 16.17 -11.48
CA LEU A 456 -4.14 16.83 -10.28
C LEU A 456 -4.35 16.02 -8.99
N HIS A 457 -5.55 15.52 -8.74
CA HIS A 457 -5.84 14.73 -7.54
C HIS A 457 -5.11 13.39 -7.54
N SER A 458 -5.00 12.76 -8.71
CA SER A 458 -4.17 11.58 -8.91
C SER A 458 -2.70 11.85 -8.58
N ALA A 459 -2.14 12.97 -9.03
CA ALA A 459 -0.78 13.38 -8.70
C ALA A 459 -0.55 13.57 -7.19
N LEU A 460 -1.48 14.26 -6.51
CA LEU A 460 -1.42 14.45 -5.05
C LEU A 460 -1.48 13.10 -4.31
N TYR A 461 -2.32 12.17 -4.77
CA TYR A 461 -2.41 10.81 -4.21
C TYR A 461 -1.09 10.05 -4.36
N VAL A 462 -0.53 9.99 -5.58
CA VAL A 462 0.70 9.25 -5.87
C VAL A 462 1.87 9.79 -5.05
N TRP A 463 2.02 11.11 -4.98
CA TRP A 463 3.06 11.74 -4.18
C TRP A 463 2.90 11.42 -2.68
N THR A 464 1.68 11.52 -2.16
CA THR A 464 1.39 11.27 -0.75
C THR A 464 1.68 9.82 -0.35
N LYS A 465 1.34 8.85 -1.22
CA LYS A 465 1.53 7.41 -0.97
C LYS A 465 2.94 6.90 -1.24
N GLY A 466 3.73 7.62 -2.02
CA GLY A 466 5.14 7.34 -2.29
C GLY A 466 6.06 8.28 -1.53
N HIS A 467 6.47 9.35 -2.21
CA HIS A 467 7.53 10.27 -1.79
C HIS A 467 7.35 10.87 -0.40
N LEU A 468 6.13 11.32 -0.06
CA LEU A 468 5.87 11.97 1.23
C LEU A 468 6.12 10.99 2.39
N ALA A 469 5.46 9.84 2.35
CA ALA A 469 5.48 8.86 3.43
C ALA A 469 6.81 8.11 3.58
N ASN A 470 7.56 7.99 2.48
CA ASN A 470 8.78 7.18 2.44
C ASN A 470 10.07 7.98 2.52
N GLN A 471 10.06 9.25 2.08
CA GLN A 471 11.26 10.10 2.10
C GLN A 471 11.05 11.35 2.95
N PHE A 472 10.09 12.22 2.62
CA PHE A 472 9.99 13.55 3.27
C PHE A 472 9.68 13.46 4.76
N LEU A 473 8.66 12.67 5.16
CA LEU A 473 8.33 12.47 6.57
C LEU A 473 9.40 11.67 7.33
N SER A 474 10.32 11.01 6.62
CA SER A 474 11.44 10.29 7.20
C SER A 474 12.66 11.20 7.39
N CYS A 475 13.21 11.78 6.32
CA CYS A 475 14.46 12.55 6.37
C CYS A 475 14.29 14.03 6.74
N LEU A 476 13.09 14.60 6.59
CA LEU A 476 12.77 15.98 6.99
C LEU A 476 11.74 16.04 8.13
N GLY A 477 11.32 14.89 8.66
CA GLY A 477 10.32 14.78 9.71
C GLY A 477 10.84 14.03 10.93
N ASP A 478 10.07 13.04 11.37
CA ASP A 478 10.12 12.48 12.73
C ASP A 478 11.52 12.06 13.18
N ARG A 479 12.33 11.48 12.29
CA ARG A 479 13.59 10.84 12.68
C ARG A 479 14.70 11.82 13.00
N VAL A 480 14.83 12.89 12.22
CA VAL A 480 15.80 13.97 12.49
C VAL A 480 15.36 14.83 13.68
N GLU A 481 14.06 14.85 14.00
CA GLU A 481 13.54 15.58 15.16
C GLU A 481 13.67 14.77 16.45
N MET A 482 13.34 13.48 16.40
CA MET A 482 13.47 12.56 17.53
C MET A 482 14.93 12.25 17.89
N ALA A 483 15.88 12.46 16.98
CA ALA A 483 17.31 12.47 17.29
C ALA A 483 17.65 13.40 18.48
N HIS A 484 16.92 14.50 18.62
CA HIS A 484 17.07 15.46 19.72
C HIS A 484 15.91 15.43 20.73
N SER A 485 15.12 14.35 20.72
CA SER A 485 13.94 14.21 21.58
C SER A 485 12.95 15.37 21.42
N VAL A 486 12.70 15.77 20.17
CA VAL A 486 11.70 16.76 19.78
C VAL A 486 10.62 16.08 18.94
N GLU A 487 9.36 16.21 19.34
CA GLU A 487 8.21 15.80 18.53
C GLU A 487 7.77 16.98 17.65
N ALA A 488 7.83 16.84 16.32
CA ALA A 488 7.12 17.75 15.45
C ALA A 488 5.75 17.22 15.05
N ARG A 489 4.78 18.14 15.07
CA ARG A 489 3.38 17.90 14.75
C ARG A 489 3.06 18.53 13.41
N THR A 490 2.33 17.82 12.56
CA THR A 490 2.01 18.26 11.19
C THR A 490 0.51 18.58 11.02
N PRO A 491 0.04 19.82 11.31
CA PRO A 491 -1.38 20.19 11.18
C PRO A 491 -1.97 19.96 9.80
N PHE A 492 -1.18 20.12 8.74
CA PHE A 492 -1.63 19.92 7.36
C PHE A 492 -1.95 18.46 7.01
N LEU A 493 -1.46 17.51 7.81
CA LEU A 493 -1.77 16.08 7.69
C LEU A 493 -2.87 15.63 8.67
N ASP A 494 -3.59 16.57 9.28
CA ASP A 494 -4.81 16.24 10.01
C ASP A 494 -5.87 15.68 9.05
N HIS A 495 -6.31 14.44 9.30
CA HIS A 495 -7.19 13.74 8.37
C HIS A 495 -8.59 14.39 8.21
N VAL A 496 -9.03 15.23 9.15
CA VAL A 496 -10.29 15.97 9.04
C VAL A 496 -10.09 17.17 8.10
N LEU A 497 -8.98 17.91 8.27
CA LEU A 497 -8.59 18.98 7.34
C LEU A 497 -8.36 18.42 5.93
N SER A 498 -7.53 17.39 5.80
CA SER A 498 -7.19 16.84 4.50
C SER A 498 -8.40 16.20 3.81
N GLY A 499 -9.30 15.54 4.55
CA GLY A 499 -10.56 15.04 4.02
C GLY A 499 -11.41 16.16 3.43
N TYR A 500 -11.47 17.33 4.09
CA TYR A 500 -12.14 18.51 3.56
C TYR A 500 -11.41 19.05 2.31
N VAL A 501 -10.09 19.19 2.34
CA VAL A 501 -9.27 19.70 1.23
C VAL A 501 -9.31 18.78 0.01
N ASN A 502 -9.39 17.47 0.21
CA ASN A 502 -9.54 16.48 -0.87
C ASN A 502 -10.92 16.54 -1.52
N SER A 503 -11.91 17.10 -0.83
CA SER A 503 -13.23 17.36 -1.42
C SER A 503 -13.26 18.60 -2.33
N LEU A 504 -12.22 19.44 -2.33
CA LEU A 504 -12.20 20.68 -3.10
C LEU A 504 -11.96 20.41 -4.60
N PRO A 505 -12.53 21.22 -5.50
CA PRO A 505 -12.23 21.14 -6.92
C PRO A 505 -10.77 21.56 -7.22
N PRO A 506 -10.17 21.04 -8.32
CA PRO A 506 -8.78 21.32 -8.68
C PRO A 506 -8.42 22.81 -8.77
N ASN A 507 -9.30 23.67 -9.31
CA ASN A 507 -9.09 25.12 -9.42
C ASN A 507 -8.88 25.84 -8.08
N LEU A 508 -9.34 25.27 -6.97
CA LEU A 508 -9.10 25.83 -5.65
C LEU A 508 -7.72 25.45 -5.09
N LYS A 509 -7.05 24.46 -5.69
CA LYS A 509 -5.66 24.13 -5.34
C LYS A 509 -4.69 24.90 -6.22
N ILE A 510 -4.94 24.95 -7.53
CA ILE A 510 -4.16 25.73 -8.50
C ILE A 510 -5.11 26.64 -9.29
N ARG A 511 -4.86 27.96 -9.26
CA ARG A 511 -5.74 28.94 -9.90
C ARG A 511 -5.02 29.78 -10.95
N ALA A 512 -5.63 30.03 -12.10
CA ALA A 512 -5.12 30.99 -13.06
C ALA A 512 -5.20 32.43 -12.50
N ASP A 513 -4.14 33.22 -12.67
CA ASP A 513 -4.04 34.59 -12.12
C ASP A 513 -4.69 35.67 -13.00
N GLY A 514 -5.23 35.29 -14.17
CA GLY A 514 -5.81 36.19 -15.17
C GLY A 514 -4.79 36.99 -16.00
N LYS A 515 -3.50 36.87 -15.72
CA LYS A 515 -2.37 37.53 -16.41
C LYS A 515 -1.47 36.55 -17.16
N GLY A 516 -1.87 35.28 -17.24
CA GLY A 516 -1.14 34.22 -17.92
C GLY A 516 -0.27 33.36 -17.00
N GLY A 517 -0.33 33.57 -15.68
CA GLY A 517 0.30 32.73 -14.68
C GLY A 517 -0.70 31.92 -13.85
N TYR A 518 -0.17 31.20 -12.87
CA TYR A 518 -0.92 30.35 -11.95
C TYR A 518 -0.48 30.59 -10.51
N ILE A 519 -1.42 30.40 -9.59
CA ILE A 519 -1.27 30.55 -8.15
C ILE A 519 -1.46 29.16 -7.54
N GLU A 520 -0.40 28.59 -7.00
CA GLU A 520 -0.41 27.38 -6.20
C GLU A 520 -0.97 27.63 -4.79
N LYS A 521 -1.48 26.56 -4.16
CA LYS A 521 -2.07 26.61 -2.81
C LYS A 521 -3.15 27.68 -2.67
N PHE A 522 -3.94 27.89 -3.72
CA PHE A 522 -4.83 29.04 -3.78
C PHE A 522 -5.80 29.12 -2.59
N ALA A 523 -6.52 28.02 -2.29
CA ALA A 523 -7.44 27.96 -1.16
C ALA A 523 -6.74 28.16 0.19
N LEU A 524 -5.50 27.68 0.34
CA LEU A 524 -4.71 27.92 1.55
C LEU A 524 -4.40 29.42 1.69
N ARG A 525 -3.91 30.06 0.63
CA ARG A 525 -3.57 31.50 0.60
C ARG A 525 -4.75 32.36 1.06
N GLU A 526 -5.95 32.11 0.53
CA GLU A 526 -7.14 32.86 0.96
C GLU A 526 -7.61 32.50 2.37
N ALA A 527 -7.51 31.22 2.76
CA ALA A 527 -7.89 30.79 4.09
C ALA A 527 -7.00 31.46 5.15
N VAL A 528 -5.69 31.60 4.89
CA VAL A 528 -4.72 32.10 5.87
C VAL A 528 -4.42 33.58 5.75
N ARG A 529 -4.97 34.26 4.75
CA ARG A 529 -4.80 35.71 4.51
C ARG A 529 -4.92 36.58 5.76
N PRO A 530 -5.84 36.33 6.73
CA PRO A 530 -5.90 37.13 7.97
C PRO A 530 -4.73 36.94 8.94
N PHE A 531 -3.91 35.90 8.74
CA PHE A 531 -2.86 35.46 9.67
C PHE A 531 -1.44 35.68 9.14
N VAL A 532 -1.28 36.11 7.89
CA VAL A 532 0.03 36.27 7.23
C VAL A 532 0.20 37.68 6.67
N THR A 533 1.45 38.08 6.44
CA THR A 533 1.75 39.37 5.79
C THR A 533 1.40 39.34 4.30
N THR A 534 1.22 40.51 3.68
CA THR A 534 1.06 40.62 2.22
C THR A 534 2.27 40.03 1.48
N GLU A 535 3.48 40.22 2.00
CA GLU A 535 4.70 39.64 1.44
C GLU A 535 4.61 38.10 1.34
N ILE A 536 4.21 37.43 2.44
CA ILE A 536 4.03 35.97 2.45
C ILE A 536 2.88 35.53 1.55
N TYR A 537 1.78 36.29 1.53
CA TYR A 537 0.62 35.99 0.70
C TYR A 537 0.93 36.04 -0.81
N GLU A 538 1.79 36.95 -1.26
CA GLU A 538 2.14 37.13 -2.67
C GLU A 538 3.37 36.31 -3.12
N ARG A 539 4.21 35.87 -2.17
CA ARG A 539 5.43 35.11 -2.44
C ARG A 539 5.11 33.75 -3.07
N ARG A 540 5.81 33.39 -4.14
CA ARG A 540 5.78 32.05 -4.76
C ARG A 540 6.61 31.05 -3.95
N LYS A 541 6.24 29.77 -4.00
CA LYS A 541 6.99 28.72 -3.30
C LYS A 541 8.47 28.70 -3.70
N HIS A 542 9.33 28.72 -2.68
CA HIS A 542 10.72 28.29 -2.77
C HIS A 542 10.84 26.95 -2.04
N ALA A 543 11.51 25.96 -2.62
CA ALA A 543 11.68 24.66 -1.97
C ALA A 543 12.75 24.77 -0.87
N TYR A 544 12.58 24.05 0.24
CA TYR A 544 13.59 23.95 1.26
C TYR A 544 14.75 23.08 0.76
N ALA A 545 15.86 23.72 0.40
CA ALA A 545 17.07 23.12 -0.13
C ALA A 545 18.29 23.69 0.61
N ALA A 546 19.36 22.90 0.71
CA ALA A 546 20.64 23.38 1.19
C ALA A 546 21.49 23.86 -0.01
N PRO A 547 22.56 24.64 0.25
CA PRO A 547 23.54 24.98 -0.79
C PRO A 547 24.07 23.72 -1.49
N THR A 548 24.32 23.81 -2.79
CA THR A 548 24.82 22.68 -3.61
C THR A 548 26.24 22.90 -4.14
N GLN A 549 26.86 24.03 -3.80
CA GLN A 549 28.21 24.40 -4.21
C GLN A 549 29.05 24.65 -2.96
N TYR A 550 30.19 23.98 -2.88
CA TYR A 550 31.09 24.00 -1.73
C TYR A 550 32.54 24.19 -2.17
N SER A 551 33.38 24.74 -1.29
CA SER A 551 34.78 24.99 -1.59
C SER A 551 35.56 23.67 -1.75
N ARG A 552 36.56 23.66 -2.63
CA ARG A 552 37.45 22.51 -2.83
C ARG A 552 38.32 22.20 -1.62
N ASP A 553 38.65 23.21 -0.84
CA ASP A 553 39.40 23.05 0.41
C ASP A 553 38.47 23.17 1.64
N GLY A 554 37.16 23.07 1.40
CA GLY A 554 36.12 23.28 2.40
C GLY A 554 35.85 22.06 3.29
N PRO A 555 35.23 22.26 4.45
CA PRO A 555 34.85 21.18 5.37
C PRO A 555 34.08 20.03 4.72
N ILE A 556 33.22 20.32 3.74
CA ILE A 556 32.43 19.29 3.06
C ILE A 556 33.32 18.41 2.16
N ARG A 557 34.27 19.00 1.42
CA ARG A 557 35.22 18.21 0.64
C ARG A 557 36.07 17.30 1.52
N ILE A 558 36.58 17.83 2.64
CA ILE A 558 37.35 17.06 3.62
C ILE A 558 36.55 15.87 4.17
N LEU A 559 35.27 16.10 4.49
CA LEU A 559 34.36 15.04 4.93
C LEU A 559 34.21 13.95 3.86
N LEU A 560 33.94 14.34 2.61
CA LEU A 560 33.72 13.42 1.51
C LEU A 560 34.99 12.62 1.17
N ASP A 561 36.17 13.24 1.18
CA ASP A 561 37.45 12.54 0.97
C ASP A 561 37.72 11.48 2.05
N ARG A 562 37.24 11.70 3.28
CA ARG A 562 37.34 10.72 4.38
C ARG A 562 36.41 9.52 4.18
N LEU A 563 35.17 9.77 3.73
CA LEU A 563 34.15 8.73 3.60
C LEU A 563 34.29 7.93 2.29
N ILE A 564 34.58 8.63 1.19
CA ILE A 564 34.62 8.08 -0.17
C ILE A 564 36.06 7.69 -0.51
N THR A 565 36.54 6.62 0.10
CA THR A 565 37.83 6.00 -0.24
C THR A 565 37.63 4.81 -1.17
N ARG A 566 38.69 4.44 -1.89
CA ARG A 566 38.68 3.24 -2.75
C ARG A 566 38.25 2.00 -1.98
N ASP A 567 38.86 1.78 -0.81
CA ASP A 567 38.59 0.62 0.04
C ASP A 567 37.12 0.59 0.50
N ASN A 568 36.56 1.74 0.92
CA ASN A 568 35.17 1.82 1.35
C ASN A 568 34.19 1.55 0.18
N VAL A 569 34.45 2.11 -0.99
CA VAL A 569 33.59 1.95 -2.18
C VAL A 569 33.66 0.52 -2.72
N GLU A 570 34.87 -0.04 -2.84
CA GLU A 570 35.05 -1.43 -3.29
C GLU A 570 34.45 -2.42 -2.27
N ALA A 571 34.50 -2.12 -0.97
CA ALA A 571 33.84 -2.92 0.06
C ALA A 571 32.31 -2.98 -0.14
N LEU A 572 31.64 -1.96 -0.67
CA LEU A 572 30.21 -2.04 -0.94
C LEU A 572 29.86 -3.13 -1.97
N GLY A 573 30.75 -3.42 -2.91
CA GLY A 573 30.60 -4.49 -3.90
C GLY A 573 29.56 -4.26 -5.01
N PHE A 574 28.74 -3.22 -4.92
CA PHE A 574 27.72 -2.87 -5.94
C PHE A 574 27.95 -1.51 -6.62
N LEU A 575 29.01 -0.78 -6.25
CA LEU A 575 29.45 0.46 -6.91
C LEU A 575 30.78 0.25 -7.63
N ASP A 576 31.07 1.12 -8.59
CA ASP A 576 32.33 1.13 -9.35
C ASP A 576 33.21 2.31 -8.90
N TRP A 577 34.39 2.02 -8.36
CA TRP A 577 35.30 3.05 -7.85
C TRP A 577 35.69 4.09 -8.91
N GLU A 578 35.95 3.67 -10.14
CA GLU A 578 36.39 4.59 -11.19
C GLU A 578 35.28 5.58 -11.54
N VAL A 579 34.03 5.12 -11.57
CA VAL A 579 32.84 5.96 -11.76
C VAL A 579 32.66 6.92 -10.59
N VAL A 580 32.79 6.44 -9.35
CA VAL A 580 32.67 7.27 -8.15
C VAL A 580 33.77 8.34 -8.09
N ARG A 581 35.02 7.98 -8.40
CA ARG A 581 36.17 8.89 -8.45
C ARG A 581 35.95 10.00 -9.48
N GLU A 582 35.49 9.64 -10.68
CA GLU A 582 35.17 10.61 -11.73
C GLU A 582 34.05 11.57 -11.29
N MET A 583 32.99 11.05 -10.66
CA MET A 583 31.92 11.89 -10.12
C MET A 583 32.41 12.82 -9.01
N MET A 584 33.33 12.37 -8.16
CA MET A 584 33.91 13.20 -7.11
C MET A 584 34.69 14.38 -7.69
N GLY A 585 35.52 14.15 -8.71
CA GLY A 585 36.22 15.23 -9.42
C GLY A 585 35.24 16.19 -10.10
N ASN A 586 34.24 15.66 -10.81
CA ASN A 586 33.23 16.45 -11.48
C ASN A 586 32.41 17.32 -10.52
N ALA A 587 32.07 16.83 -9.32
CA ALA A 587 31.29 17.56 -8.32
C ALA A 587 31.96 18.86 -7.84
N PHE A 588 33.29 18.90 -7.84
CA PHE A 588 34.09 20.06 -7.42
C PHE A 588 34.76 20.80 -8.60
N GLY A 589 34.54 20.31 -9.84
CA GLY A 589 35.07 20.89 -11.07
C GLY A 589 36.56 20.62 -11.31
N ASP A 590 37.12 19.57 -10.71
CA ASP A 590 38.54 19.24 -10.82
C ASP A 590 38.91 18.97 -12.29
N ALA A 591 39.64 19.91 -12.90
CA ALA A 591 40.25 19.71 -14.21
C ALA A 591 41.45 18.76 -14.02
N ASP A 592 41.48 17.68 -14.80
CA ASP A 592 42.52 16.65 -14.81
C ASP A 592 42.40 15.58 -13.71
N VAL A 593 41.43 14.67 -13.84
CA VAL A 593 41.68 13.27 -13.45
C VAL A 593 42.58 12.68 -14.52
N GLU A 594 43.90 12.83 -14.37
CA GLU A 594 44.88 12.17 -15.24
C GLU A 594 44.53 10.67 -15.32
N ALA A 595 44.31 10.19 -16.55
CA ALA A 595 44.16 8.77 -16.82
C ALA A 595 45.44 8.08 -16.36
N ASP A 596 45.35 7.30 -15.29
CA ASP A 596 46.40 6.39 -14.87
C ASP A 596 46.74 5.50 -16.07
N ALA A 597 47.93 5.71 -16.63
CA ALA A 597 48.41 5.10 -17.85
C ALA A 597 48.84 3.65 -17.60
N ASP A 598 47.93 2.79 -17.13
CA ASP A 598 48.15 1.34 -17.13
C ASP A 598 46.85 0.51 -16.96
N ALA A 599 45.88 0.68 -17.87
CA ALA A 599 44.78 -0.26 -18.02
C ALA A 599 44.24 -0.29 -19.46
N GLY A 600 44.89 -1.09 -20.32
CA GLY A 600 44.40 -1.33 -21.66
C GLY A 600 43.23 -2.31 -21.68
N VAL A 601 41.99 -1.83 -21.84
CA VAL A 601 40.85 -2.64 -22.33
C VAL A 601 39.91 -1.77 -23.18
N GLY A 602 39.60 -2.27 -24.38
CA GLY A 602 38.95 -1.53 -25.48
C GLY A 602 37.50 -1.11 -25.23
N ALA A 603 37.24 0.17 -25.47
CA ALA A 603 35.91 0.76 -25.52
C ALA A 603 35.22 0.45 -26.87
N ASN A 604 34.18 -0.39 -26.85
CA ASN A 604 33.14 -0.36 -27.87
C ASN A 604 32.08 0.65 -27.43
N GLY A 605 32.08 1.80 -28.12
CA GLY A 605 31.21 2.92 -27.80
C GLY A 605 29.75 2.61 -28.07
N HIS A 606 28.90 2.94 -27.09
CA HIS A 606 27.51 3.40 -27.22
C HIS A 606 27.06 3.96 -25.86
N ALA A 607 27.71 5.04 -25.40
CA ALA A 607 27.25 5.88 -24.28
C ALA A 607 28.06 7.20 -24.25
N ARG A 608 28.03 7.97 -25.34
CA ARG A 608 28.46 9.38 -25.33
C ARG A 608 27.23 10.25 -25.59
N GLY A 609 26.34 10.28 -24.61
CA GLY A 609 25.33 11.34 -24.51
C GLY A 609 25.99 12.57 -23.91
N ASN A 610 26.03 13.64 -24.67
CA ASN A 610 26.69 14.91 -24.34
C ASN A 610 26.19 15.47 -22.99
N VAL A 611 27.04 15.47 -21.96
CA VAL A 611 26.88 16.28 -20.73
C VAL A 611 28.05 17.27 -20.64
N ASN A 612 28.45 17.84 -21.79
CA ASN A 612 29.35 18.99 -21.83
C ASN A 612 28.51 20.25 -22.01
N GLY A 613 28.06 20.81 -20.90
CA GLY A 613 27.86 22.26 -20.82
C GLY A 613 29.18 22.86 -20.35
N ASP A 614 29.73 23.81 -21.10
CA ASP A 614 30.85 24.65 -20.65
C ASP A 614 30.55 25.22 -19.26
N THR A 615 31.20 24.71 -18.21
CA THR A 615 31.21 25.36 -16.89
C THR A 615 32.61 25.89 -16.62
N ASN A 616 32.70 27.20 -16.43
CA ASN A 616 33.92 27.94 -16.09
C ASN A 616 34.38 27.57 -14.66
N GLY A 617 34.90 26.35 -14.44
CA GLY A 617 35.41 25.91 -13.14
C GLY A 617 34.35 25.70 -12.05
N GLU A 618 33.06 25.76 -12.39
CA GLU A 618 31.93 25.45 -11.49
C GLU A 618 31.63 23.95 -11.53
N GLY A 619 31.56 23.32 -10.35
CA GLY A 619 31.31 21.89 -10.17
C GLY A 619 29.94 21.41 -10.68
N ASN A 620 29.85 20.13 -11.03
CA ASN A 620 28.67 19.50 -11.60
C ASN A 620 27.67 19.07 -10.52
N VAL A 621 26.49 19.70 -10.49
CA VAL A 621 25.43 19.45 -9.49
C VAL A 621 24.90 18.01 -9.52
N TYR A 622 24.84 17.36 -10.69
CA TYR A 622 24.46 15.95 -10.79
C TYR A 622 25.49 15.07 -10.07
N ALA A 623 26.77 15.30 -10.35
CA ALA A 623 27.85 14.55 -9.73
C ALA A 623 27.87 14.75 -8.21
N TRP A 624 27.65 15.99 -7.74
CA TRP A 624 27.47 16.34 -6.33
C TRP A 624 26.39 15.49 -5.64
N ARG A 625 25.18 15.40 -6.22
CA ARG A 625 24.08 14.62 -5.65
C ARG A 625 24.41 13.13 -5.56
N MET A 626 25.13 12.58 -6.54
CA MET A 626 25.49 11.17 -6.55
C MET A 626 26.57 10.84 -5.51
N ILE A 627 27.58 11.71 -5.34
CA ILE A 627 28.61 11.46 -4.32
C ILE A 627 28.07 11.61 -2.89
N LEU A 628 27.06 12.46 -2.66
CA LEU A 628 26.36 12.50 -1.38
C LEU A 628 25.77 11.12 -1.05
N ILE A 629 25.06 10.51 -2.01
CA ILE A 629 24.52 9.16 -1.84
C ILE A 629 25.62 8.16 -1.48
N VAL A 630 26.79 8.21 -2.15
CA VAL A 630 27.93 7.34 -1.80
C VAL A 630 28.41 7.59 -0.37
N ALA A 631 28.58 8.86 0.03
CA ALA A 631 29.03 9.22 1.36
C ALA A 631 28.09 8.67 2.44
N GLU A 632 26.79 8.76 2.24
CA GLU A 632 25.78 8.26 3.20
C GLU A 632 25.83 6.72 3.33
N ILE A 633 26.01 6.01 2.21
CA ILE A 633 26.09 4.54 2.18
C ILE A 633 27.43 4.03 2.77
N THR A 634 28.52 4.74 2.47
CA THR A 634 29.86 4.40 2.97
C THR A 634 30.00 4.70 4.46
N ASP A 635 29.41 5.79 4.96
CA ASP A 635 29.32 6.08 6.40
C ASP A 635 28.62 4.94 7.15
N TRP A 636 27.47 4.48 6.63
CA TRP A 636 26.75 3.33 7.20
C TRP A 636 27.59 2.05 7.25
N SER A 637 28.50 1.87 6.28
CA SER A 637 29.34 0.68 6.13
C SER A 637 30.70 0.76 6.83
N GLY A 638 31.12 1.96 7.27
CA GLY A 638 32.47 2.25 7.72
C GLY A 638 32.79 1.78 9.15
N ALA A 639 34.09 1.74 9.46
CA ALA A 639 34.62 1.34 10.75
C ALA A 639 34.13 2.21 11.93
N ASP A 640 33.83 3.50 11.73
CA ASP A 640 33.29 4.36 12.80
C ASP A 640 31.83 4.00 13.15
N CYS A 641 31.04 3.53 12.18
CA CYS A 641 29.72 2.96 12.46
C CYS A 641 29.87 1.67 13.29
N SER A 642 30.92 0.87 13.08
CA SER A 642 31.24 -0.30 13.91
C SER A 642 31.66 0.06 15.36
N VAL A 643 32.22 1.26 15.58
CA VAL A 643 32.49 1.79 16.93
C VAL A 643 31.19 2.22 17.62
N ARG A 644 30.24 2.78 16.86
CA ARG A 644 28.92 3.21 17.37
C ARG A 644 27.94 2.05 17.58
N THR A 645 28.04 0.98 16.79
CA THR A 645 27.11 -0.17 16.78
C THR A 645 27.69 -1.46 17.34
N GLY A 646 29.02 -1.55 17.48
CA GLY A 646 29.72 -2.75 17.97
C GLY A 646 29.80 -3.91 16.97
N GLN A 647 29.39 -3.74 15.70
CA GLN A 647 29.37 -4.80 14.69
C GLN A 647 29.87 -4.32 13.32
N SER A 648 30.64 -5.16 12.61
CA SER A 648 31.04 -4.94 11.22
C SER A 648 30.01 -5.54 10.27
N LEU A 649 29.57 -4.79 9.26
CA LEU A 649 28.78 -5.31 8.14
C LEU A 649 29.60 -6.37 7.38
N GLN A 650 29.22 -7.64 7.47
CA GLN A 650 29.81 -8.69 6.64
C GLN A 650 29.03 -8.84 5.34
N LEU A 651 29.78 -8.84 4.23
CA LEU A 651 29.25 -9.06 2.89
C LEU A 651 29.45 -10.52 2.53
N GLN A 652 28.40 -11.16 2.03
CA GLN A 652 28.56 -12.42 1.28
C GLN A 652 28.06 -12.23 -0.15
N PRO A 653 28.86 -12.62 -1.17
CA PRO A 653 28.32 -12.78 -2.51
C PRO A 653 27.23 -13.86 -2.50
N PRO A 654 26.21 -13.77 -3.37
CA PRO A 654 25.13 -14.74 -3.40
C PRO A 654 25.70 -16.14 -3.66
N GLN A 655 25.53 -17.05 -2.69
CA GLN A 655 25.68 -18.47 -2.97
C GLN A 655 24.52 -18.92 -3.85
N GLU A 656 24.81 -19.73 -4.86
CA GLU A 656 23.78 -20.45 -5.61
C GLU A 656 22.88 -21.22 -4.63
N PRO A 657 21.55 -21.23 -4.83
CA PRO A 657 20.66 -21.94 -3.94
C PRO A 657 21.01 -23.43 -3.95
N PRO A 658 21.21 -24.07 -2.79
CA PRO A 658 21.41 -25.51 -2.76
C PRO A 658 20.15 -26.21 -3.30
N PRO A 659 20.30 -27.33 -4.02
CA PRO A 659 19.16 -28.12 -4.47
C PRO A 659 18.38 -28.59 -3.22
N SER A 660 17.15 -28.08 -3.04
CA SER A 660 16.40 -28.29 -1.81
C SER A 660 15.93 -29.74 -1.68
N SER A 661 16.47 -30.42 -0.65
CA SER A 661 15.90 -31.63 -0.09
C SER A 661 14.59 -31.30 0.65
N SER A 662 13.61 -32.17 0.48
CA SER A 662 12.25 -32.14 0.99
C SER A 662 12.11 -31.87 2.50
N THR A 663 11.93 -30.61 2.91
CA THR A 663 11.10 -30.23 4.05
C THR A 663 10.70 -28.75 3.91
N LYS A 664 9.51 -28.48 3.36
CA LYS A 664 8.99 -27.11 3.17
C LYS A 664 8.42 -26.58 4.48
N TYR A 665 9.19 -25.81 5.23
CA TYR A 665 8.60 -24.85 6.17
C TYR A 665 8.05 -23.67 5.37
N TYR A 666 6.75 -23.44 5.48
CA TYR A 666 6.05 -22.33 4.84
C TYR A 666 6.61 -21.00 5.35
N THR A 667 7.18 -20.19 4.45
CA THR A 667 7.46 -18.79 4.71
C THR A 667 6.13 -18.03 4.77
N PRO A 668 5.81 -17.32 5.86
CA PRO A 668 4.58 -16.53 5.96
C PRO A 668 4.47 -15.51 4.82
N ALA A 669 3.25 -15.25 4.35
CA ALA A 669 2.95 -14.27 3.30
C ALA A 669 3.60 -12.91 3.62
N MET A 670 4.58 -12.51 2.80
CA MET A 670 5.12 -11.16 2.75
C MET A 670 4.02 -10.20 2.24
N PRO A 671 4.12 -8.88 2.49
CA PRO A 671 3.26 -7.90 1.83
C PRO A 671 3.28 -8.17 0.33
N ILE A 672 2.09 -8.33 -0.24
CA ILE A 672 1.97 -8.62 -1.67
C ILE A 672 2.39 -7.36 -2.42
N VAL A 673 3.65 -7.31 -2.86
CA VAL A 673 4.07 -6.39 -3.91
C VAL A 673 3.54 -6.95 -5.21
N GLU A 674 2.42 -6.39 -5.66
CA GLU A 674 1.82 -6.71 -6.95
C GLU A 674 2.68 -6.12 -8.06
N ARG A 675 3.10 -6.95 -8.99
CA ARG A 675 3.88 -6.55 -10.17
C ARG A 675 3.07 -6.87 -11.42
N ASP A 676 2.63 -5.84 -12.14
CA ASP A 676 1.74 -6.01 -13.28
C ASP A 676 2.32 -6.95 -14.36
N LEU A 677 1.47 -7.86 -14.86
CA LEU A 677 1.77 -8.65 -16.04
C LEU A 677 1.21 -7.94 -17.28
N THR A 678 2.08 -7.21 -17.99
CA THR A 678 1.70 -6.39 -19.15
C THR A 678 2.33 -6.85 -20.45
N SER A 679 1.93 -6.19 -21.54
CA SER A 679 2.63 -6.24 -22.82
C SER A 679 2.60 -7.64 -23.46
N PHE A 680 1.42 -8.24 -23.49
CA PHE A 680 1.15 -9.49 -24.20
C PHE A 680 1.00 -9.25 -25.70
N THR A 681 1.35 -10.25 -26.51
CA THR A 681 1.22 -10.22 -27.97
C THR A 681 0.80 -11.58 -28.51
N LEU A 682 0.44 -11.63 -29.79
CA LEU A 682 0.18 -12.88 -30.50
C LEU A 682 1.50 -13.62 -30.74
N PRO A 683 1.55 -14.95 -30.62
CA PRO A 683 2.73 -15.74 -30.94
C PRO A 683 3.22 -15.51 -32.38
N THR A 684 4.54 -15.40 -32.57
CA THR A 684 5.17 -15.09 -33.87
C THR A 684 5.14 -16.25 -34.87
N ASP A 685 4.90 -17.47 -34.40
CA ASP A 685 4.96 -18.73 -35.13
C ASP A 685 3.59 -19.25 -35.63
N HIS A 686 2.51 -18.54 -35.33
CA HIS A 686 1.15 -18.94 -35.69
C HIS A 686 0.47 -17.96 -36.65
N SER A 687 -0.26 -18.48 -37.64
CA SER A 687 -1.10 -17.64 -38.50
C SER A 687 -2.15 -16.92 -37.66
N ILE A 688 -2.11 -15.59 -37.62
CA ILE A 688 -3.08 -14.76 -36.89
C ILE A 688 -4.51 -15.18 -37.28
N PRO A 689 -5.38 -15.55 -36.33
CA PRO A 689 -6.74 -15.97 -36.63
C PRO A 689 -7.53 -14.89 -37.37
N LYS A 690 -8.31 -15.26 -38.39
CA LYS A 690 -9.19 -14.29 -39.07
C LYS A 690 -10.51 -14.14 -38.33
N ALA A 691 -11.12 -12.96 -38.35
CA ALA A 691 -12.50 -12.80 -37.92
C ALA A 691 -13.40 -13.80 -38.66
N GLY A 692 -14.29 -14.46 -37.93
CA GLY A 692 -15.13 -15.56 -38.41
C GLY A 692 -14.52 -16.96 -38.28
N SER A 693 -13.21 -17.08 -37.98
CA SER A 693 -12.57 -18.39 -37.74
C SER A 693 -13.03 -19.03 -36.42
N SER A 694 -12.90 -20.35 -36.33
CA SER A 694 -13.19 -21.13 -35.13
C SER A 694 -11.90 -21.70 -34.57
N LEU A 695 -11.64 -21.50 -33.27
CA LEU A 695 -10.40 -21.88 -32.61
C LEU A 695 -10.67 -22.79 -31.42
N PRO A 696 -9.85 -23.82 -31.16
CA PRO A 696 -9.95 -24.62 -29.94
C PRO A 696 -9.43 -23.87 -28.70
N HIS A 697 -8.47 -22.97 -28.89
CA HIS A 697 -7.91 -22.10 -27.87
C HIS A 697 -7.38 -20.80 -28.51
N PHE A 698 -7.24 -19.76 -27.71
CA PHE A 698 -6.61 -18.51 -28.09
C PHE A 698 -5.52 -18.19 -27.08
N THR A 699 -4.29 -17.95 -27.54
CA THR A 699 -3.12 -17.77 -26.69
C THR A 699 -2.44 -16.44 -26.99
N LEU A 700 -2.07 -15.75 -25.92
CA LEU A 700 -1.17 -14.61 -25.95
C LEU A 700 0.10 -14.96 -25.16
N VAL A 701 1.22 -14.41 -25.59
CA VAL A 701 2.52 -14.57 -24.92
C VAL A 701 3.07 -13.20 -24.53
N SER A 702 3.83 -13.12 -23.45
CA SER A 702 4.56 -11.90 -23.10
C SER A 702 5.45 -11.49 -24.27
N SER A 703 5.37 -10.22 -24.70
CA SER A 703 6.20 -9.70 -25.78
C SER A 703 7.70 -9.72 -25.41
N PRO A 704 8.62 -9.68 -26.39
CA PRO A 704 10.06 -9.60 -26.12
C PRO A 704 10.47 -8.40 -25.24
N ASN A 705 9.66 -7.34 -25.26
CA ASN A 705 9.86 -6.10 -24.52
C ASN A 705 9.10 -6.06 -23.18
N ALA A 706 8.38 -7.13 -22.82
CA ALA A 706 7.67 -7.18 -21.54
C ALA A 706 8.67 -7.23 -20.37
N THR A 707 8.34 -6.53 -19.29
CA THR A 707 9.12 -6.54 -18.03
C THR A 707 9.25 -7.97 -17.48
N TYR A 708 8.19 -8.77 -17.59
CA TYR A 708 8.18 -10.19 -17.23
C TYR A 708 8.00 -11.06 -18.48
N LYS A 709 9.04 -11.82 -18.81
CA LYS A 709 9.13 -12.63 -20.03
C LYS A 709 8.63 -14.07 -19.82
N ASP A 710 8.42 -14.76 -20.92
CA ASP A 710 8.01 -16.17 -21.04
C ASP A 710 6.68 -16.53 -20.36
N PHE A 711 5.78 -15.56 -20.22
CA PHE A 711 4.41 -15.82 -19.79
C PHE A 711 3.51 -16.18 -20.96
N ALA A 712 2.60 -17.12 -20.75
CA ALA A 712 1.58 -17.52 -21.71
C ALA A 712 0.20 -17.49 -21.06
N TRP A 713 -0.71 -16.71 -21.64
CA TRP A 713 -2.12 -16.61 -21.28
C TRP A 713 -2.97 -17.33 -22.33
N THR A 714 -3.80 -18.27 -21.93
CA THR A 714 -4.60 -19.11 -22.84
C THR A 714 -6.06 -19.13 -22.44
N LEU A 715 -6.94 -18.81 -23.40
CA LEU A 715 -8.39 -18.93 -23.33
C LEU A 715 -8.86 -20.18 -24.07
N SER A 716 -9.76 -20.95 -23.47
CA SER A 716 -10.42 -22.10 -24.10
C SER A 716 -11.84 -22.30 -23.59
N PHE A 717 -12.66 -23.07 -24.29
CA PHE A 717 -14.01 -23.45 -23.84
C PHE A 717 -14.11 -24.95 -23.59
N PRO A 718 -13.99 -25.40 -22.33
CA PRO A 718 -14.19 -26.81 -21.99
C PRO A 718 -15.64 -27.28 -22.19
N LEU A 719 -16.62 -26.40 -21.95
CA LEU A 719 -18.05 -26.64 -22.13
C LEU A 719 -18.68 -25.41 -22.80
N ALA A 720 -19.87 -25.55 -23.42
CA ALA A 720 -20.50 -24.47 -24.17
C ALA A 720 -20.80 -23.21 -23.33
N ASN A 721 -21.02 -23.37 -22.03
CA ASN A 721 -21.32 -22.31 -21.07
C ASN A 721 -20.14 -21.99 -20.12
N THR A 722 -18.97 -22.57 -20.36
CA THR A 722 -17.81 -22.44 -19.47
C THR A 722 -16.56 -22.13 -20.26
N TYR A 723 -15.90 -21.03 -19.93
CA TYR A 723 -14.56 -20.75 -20.43
C TYR A 723 -13.52 -20.98 -19.34
N ARG A 724 -12.30 -21.25 -19.79
CA ARG A 724 -11.14 -21.52 -18.95
C ARG A 724 -10.00 -20.61 -19.36
N ILE A 725 -9.35 -20.03 -18.36
CA ILE A 725 -8.14 -19.24 -18.48
C ILE A 725 -7.00 -20.01 -17.82
N VAL A 726 -5.86 -20.06 -18.50
CA VAL A 726 -4.60 -20.57 -17.95
C VAL A 726 -3.52 -19.51 -18.20
N LEU A 727 -2.85 -19.07 -17.13
CA LEU A 727 -1.71 -18.18 -17.19
C LEU A 727 -0.51 -18.85 -16.53
N THR A 728 0.53 -19.10 -17.30
CA THR A 728 1.76 -19.78 -16.86
C THR A 728 2.98 -18.96 -17.22
N GLY A 729 4.10 -19.18 -16.54
CA GLY A 729 5.35 -18.48 -16.81
C GLY A 729 6.56 -19.10 -16.09
N PRO A 730 7.73 -18.43 -16.11
CA PRO A 730 8.94 -18.91 -15.45
C PRO A 730 8.70 -19.22 -13.97
N LYS A 731 9.02 -20.44 -13.53
CA LYS A 731 8.79 -20.93 -12.15
C LYS A 731 7.31 -20.79 -11.69
N ARG A 732 6.38 -20.70 -12.64
CA ARG A 732 4.93 -20.64 -12.43
C ARG A 732 4.25 -21.67 -13.36
N PRO A 733 4.51 -22.98 -13.17
CA PRO A 733 3.92 -24.03 -14.00
C PRO A 733 2.42 -24.13 -13.73
N GLN A 734 1.66 -24.68 -14.66
CA GLN A 734 0.25 -24.95 -14.43
C GLN A 734 0.06 -25.75 -13.12
N PRO A 735 -0.92 -25.40 -12.27
CA PRO A 735 -1.18 -26.12 -11.02
C PRO A 735 -1.54 -27.59 -11.29
N PRO A 736 -1.12 -28.54 -10.43
CA PRO A 736 -1.56 -29.92 -10.52
C PRO A 736 -3.08 -30.00 -10.34
N GLN A 737 -3.74 -30.74 -11.25
CA GLN A 737 -5.21 -30.87 -11.32
C GLN A 737 -5.68 -32.24 -10.83
N ASP A 738 -5.71 -32.45 -9.52
CA ASP A 738 -6.22 -33.72 -8.98
C ASP A 738 -7.75 -33.70 -8.79
N ASN A 739 -8.37 -32.52 -8.91
CA ASN A 739 -9.79 -32.25 -8.63
C ASN A 739 -10.65 -31.94 -9.88
N VAL A 740 -10.10 -32.05 -11.09
CA VAL A 740 -10.85 -31.94 -12.36
C VAL A 740 -10.87 -33.31 -13.03
N ILE A 741 -12.02 -33.97 -13.01
CA ILE A 741 -12.19 -35.31 -13.64
C ILE A 741 -12.60 -35.18 -15.11
N LEU A 742 -13.19 -34.05 -15.50
CA LEU A 742 -13.67 -33.84 -16.87
C LEU A 742 -12.53 -33.99 -17.88
N ARG A 743 -12.58 -35.09 -18.64
CA ARG A 743 -11.75 -35.27 -19.83
C ARG A 743 -12.45 -34.57 -21.00
N TYR A 744 -12.01 -33.36 -21.32
CA TYR A 744 -12.57 -32.58 -22.42
C TYR A 744 -11.55 -32.37 -23.54
N LYS A 745 -12.07 -32.21 -24.76
CA LYS A 745 -11.37 -31.51 -25.83
C LYS A 745 -12.01 -30.14 -25.94
N PRO A 746 -11.23 -29.03 -25.92
CA PRO A 746 -11.80 -27.70 -26.05
C PRO A 746 -12.77 -27.60 -27.23
N ILE A 747 -13.96 -27.07 -26.97
CA ILE A 747 -14.97 -26.84 -27.99
C ILE A 747 -14.51 -25.65 -28.83
N PRO A 748 -14.40 -25.80 -30.17
CA PRO A 748 -14.04 -24.67 -31.01
C PRO A 748 -15.04 -23.51 -30.88
N PHE A 749 -14.53 -22.31 -30.67
CA PHE A 749 -15.32 -21.08 -30.50
C PHE A 749 -15.00 -20.06 -31.59
N LYS A 750 -16.01 -19.26 -31.96
CA LYS A 750 -15.90 -18.32 -33.07
C LYS A 750 -15.26 -17.01 -32.63
N VAL A 751 -14.24 -16.57 -33.35
CA VAL A 751 -13.70 -15.21 -33.28
C VAL A 751 -14.68 -14.28 -34.01
N VAL A 752 -15.41 -13.45 -33.28
CA VAL A 752 -16.37 -12.49 -33.84
C VAL A 752 -15.63 -11.33 -34.50
N SER A 753 -14.65 -10.76 -33.79
CA SER A 753 -13.72 -9.77 -34.30
C SER A 753 -12.34 -9.99 -33.71
N LEU A 754 -11.31 -9.63 -34.47
CA LEU A 754 -9.93 -9.56 -34.01
C LEU A 754 -9.30 -8.34 -34.68
N ASP A 755 -8.81 -7.40 -33.87
CA ASP A 755 -8.03 -6.27 -34.32
C ASP A 755 -6.64 -6.37 -33.65
N PRO A 756 -5.64 -6.95 -34.34
CA PRO A 756 -4.29 -7.07 -33.82
C PRO A 756 -3.61 -5.72 -33.62
N THR A 757 -4.02 -4.67 -34.34
CA THR A 757 -3.42 -3.33 -34.22
C THR A 757 -3.94 -2.61 -32.98
N ARG A 758 -5.22 -2.76 -32.67
CA ARG A 758 -5.82 -2.26 -31.42
C ARG A 758 -5.67 -3.21 -30.25
N HIS A 759 -5.11 -4.40 -30.48
CA HIS A 759 -5.01 -5.47 -29.48
C HIS A 759 -6.35 -5.81 -28.82
N THR A 760 -7.39 -6.00 -29.63
CA THR A 760 -8.73 -6.39 -29.14
C THR A 760 -9.29 -7.60 -29.88
N ALA A 761 -10.06 -8.42 -29.17
CA ALA A 761 -10.76 -9.56 -29.72
C ALA A 761 -12.14 -9.73 -29.07
N VAL A 762 -13.10 -10.20 -29.86
CA VAL A 762 -14.42 -10.59 -29.39
C VAL A 762 -14.64 -12.05 -29.76
N PHE A 763 -15.04 -12.87 -28.79
CA PHE A 763 -15.30 -14.29 -28.95
C PHE A 763 -16.75 -14.61 -28.62
N ALA A 764 -17.42 -15.38 -29.47
CA ALA A 764 -18.74 -15.90 -29.19
C ALA A 764 -18.65 -17.17 -28.35
N PHE A 765 -19.62 -17.38 -27.45
CA PHE A 765 -19.75 -18.67 -26.76
C PHE A 765 -20.05 -19.78 -27.80
N PRO A 766 -19.45 -20.98 -27.65
CA PRO A 766 -19.65 -22.06 -28.60
C PRO A 766 -21.10 -22.55 -28.66
N LYS A 767 -21.55 -22.94 -29.86
CA LYS A 767 -22.83 -23.64 -30.08
C LYS A 767 -22.57 -25.13 -30.24
N ALA A 768 -22.78 -25.94 -29.21
CA ALA A 768 -22.48 -27.38 -29.25
C ALA A 768 -23.65 -28.24 -28.76
N GLY A 769 -24.25 -29.02 -29.67
CA GLY A 769 -25.18 -30.12 -29.33
C GLY A 769 -26.55 -29.71 -28.79
N ARG A 770 -27.21 -30.61 -28.05
CA ARG A 770 -28.61 -30.52 -27.57
C ARG A 770 -28.93 -29.31 -26.69
N ASP A 771 -27.93 -28.54 -26.26
CA ASP A 771 -28.07 -27.36 -25.42
C ASP A 771 -27.40 -26.15 -26.11
N ASP A 772 -28.15 -25.46 -26.97
CA ASP A 772 -27.77 -24.14 -27.48
C ASP A 772 -27.83 -23.13 -26.33
N PHE A 773 -26.78 -23.09 -25.50
CA PHE A 773 -26.68 -22.19 -24.35
C PHE A 773 -26.85 -20.72 -24.76
N ASP A 774 -26.32 -20.37 -25.94
CA ASP A 774 -26.37 -19.04 -26.54
C ASP A 774 -27.35 -19.02 -27.73
N GLY A 775 -28.64 -19.14 -27.38
CA GLY A 775 -29.77 -19.16 -28.31
C GLY A 775 -31.08 -19.67 -27.66
N ALA A 776 -30.97 -20.59 -26.69
CA ALA A 776 -32.12 -21.07 -25.92
C ALA A 776 -32.57 -20.03 -24.87
N GLY A 777 -33.33 -19.02 -25.30
CA GLY A 777 -33.96 -18.01 -24.43
C GLY A 777 -33.84 -16.55 -24.89
N GLY A 778 -33.40 -16.29 -26.13
CA GLY A 778 -33.34 -14.93 -26.68
C GLY A 778 -32.12 -14.10 -26.25
N ARG A 779 -31.07 -14.73 -25.69
CA ARG A 779 -29.85 -14.04 -25.25
C ARG A 779 -28.63 -14.38 -26.09
N SER A 780 -27.72 -13.42 -26.19
CA SER A 780 -26.41 -13.56 -26.84
C SER A 780 -25.32 -13.11 -25.88
N ARG A 781 -24.23 -13.88 -25.79
CA ARG A 781 -23.10 -13.61 -24.90
C ARG A 781 -21.78 -13.64 -25.65
N GLU A 782 -20.90 -12.73 -25.25
CA GLU A 782 -19.60 -12.56 -25.87
C GLU A 782 -18.53 -12.33 -24.81
N LEU A 783 -17.35 -12.91 -25.04
CA LEU A 783 -16.14 -12.52 -24.34
C LEU A 783 -15.47 -11.39 -25.11
N ARG A 784 -15.14 -10.31 -24.43
CA ARG A 784 -14.34 -9.21 -24.98
C ARG A 784 -13.00 -9.20 -24.27
N LEU A 785 -11.94 -9.34 -25.05
CA LEU A 785 -10.55 -9.31 -24.61
C LEU A 785 -9.89 -8.05 -25.18
N ASP A 786 -9.25 -7.28 -24.32
CA ASP A 786 -8.35 -6.18 -24.65
C ASP A 786 -6.97 -6.55 -24.08
N TRP A 787 -5.91 -6.45 -24.88
CA TRP A 787 -4.52 -6.64 -24.44
C TRP A 787 -3.63 -5.50 -24.93
N SER A 788 -4.20 -4.32 -25.16
CA SER A 788 -3.46 -3.14 -25.62
C SER A 788 -2.35 -2.72 -24.67
N ASP A 789 -2.55 -2.96 -23.38
CA ASP A 789 -1.56 -2.77 -22.32
C ASP A 789 -1.65 -3.92 -21.29
N GLN A 790 -2.83 -4.07 -20.66
CA GLN A 790 -3.17 -5.11 -19.69
C GLN A 790 -4.11 -6.14 -20.31
N LEU A 791 -4.10 -7.38 -19.82
CA LEU A 791 -5.03 -8.44 -20.25
C LEU A 791 -6.41 -8.23 -19.62
N VAL A 792 -7.37 -7.59 -20.30
CA VAL A 792 -8.70 -7.32 -19.74
C VAL A 792 -9.73 -8.20 -20.42
N LEU A 793 -10.19 -9.25 -19.73
CA LEU A 793 -11.27 -10.12 -20.20
C LEU A 793 -12.59 -9.77 -19.51
N SER A 794 -13.66 -9.66 -20.29
CA SER A 794 -15.01 -9.39 -19.78
C SER A 794 -16.10 -10.17 -20.52
N ILE A 795 -17.13 -10.58 -19.79
CA ILE A 795 -18.33 -11.24 -20.32
C ILE A 795 -19.43 -10.20 -20.49
N TRP A 796 -20.04 -10.19 -21.67
CA TRP A 796 -21.14 -9.30 -22.02
C TRP A 796 -22.37 -10.11 -22.44
N GLU A 797 -23.56 -9.65 -22.08
CA GLU A 797 -24.84 -10.30 -22.37
C GLU A 797 -25.84 -9.31 -22.98
N SER A 798 -26.62 -9.76 -23.97
CA SER A 798 -27.71 -9.00 -24.59
C SER A 798 -29.02 -9.80 -24.60
N GLU A 799 -30.17 -9.14 -24.43
CA GLU A 799 -31.51 -9.77 -24.29
C GLU A 799 -32.48 -9.56 -25.49
N SER A 800 -32.19 -8.70 -26.47
CA SER A 800 -33.07 -8.46 -27.63
C SER A 800 -32.37 -7.69 -28.77
N GLU A 801 -33.00 -7.62 -29.97
CA GLU A 801 -32.58 -6.70 -31.04
C GLU A 801 -33.29 -5.32 -30.92
N PRO A 802 -32.58 -4.19 -31.10
CA PRO A 802 -31.14 -4.06 -31.32
C PRO A 802 -30.34 -4.45 -30.08
N LYS A 803 -29.21 -5.16 -30.30
CA LYS A 803 -28.41 -5.76 -29.23
C LYS A 803 -27.77 -4.70 -28.32
N SER A 804 -28.42 -4.38 -27.21
CA SER A 804 -27.80 -3.67 -26.10
C SER A 804 -27.09 -4.70 -25.21
N TYR A 805 -25.78 -4.57 -25.05
CA TYR A 805 -24.97 -5.47 -24.23
C TYR A 805 -24.72 -4.87 -22.85
N THR A 806 -24.96 -5.67 -21.80
CA THR A 806 -24.62 -5.35 -20.42
C THR A 806 -23.46 -6.24 -19.97
N ARG A 807 -22.48 -5.66 -19.28
CA ARG A 807 -21.34 -6.41 -18.72
C ARG A 807 -21.81 -7.25 -17.52
N LEU A 808 -21.55 -8.55 -17.56
CA LEU A 808 -21.89 -9.49 -16.47
C LEU A 808 -20.77 -9.61 -15.43
N PHE A 809 -19.54 -9.74 -15.91
CA PHE A 809 -18.33 -10.01 -15.11
C PHE A 809 -17.10 -9.60 -15.92
N GLY A 810 -15.99 -9.26 -15.26
CA GLY A 810 -14.71 -9.15 -15.95
C GLY A 810 -13.65 -8.41 -15.16
N ASP A 811 -12.48 -8.29 -15.76
CA ASP A 811 -11.27 -7.80 -15.11
C ASP A 811 -11.28 -6.28 -14.85
N VAL A 812 -10.48 -5.86 -13.88
CA VAL A 812 -10.17 -4.45 -13.68
C VAL A 812 -9.30 -3.96 -14.84
N PRO A 813 -9.66 -2.86 -15.51
CA PRO A 813 -9.03 -2.46 -16.78
C PRO A 813 -7.61 -1.88 -16.64
N VAL A 814 -7.13 -1.68 -15.41
CA VAL A 814 -5.84 -1.01 -15.12
C VAL A 814 -4.82 -1.94 -14.48
N ARG A 815 -5.27 -3.06 -13.89
CA ARG A 815 -4.46 -4.12 -13.30
C ARG A 815 -5.30 -5.36 -13.20
N SER A 816 -5.26 -6.21 -14.22
CA SER A 816 -6.08 -7.42 -14.29
C SER A 816 -5.36 -8.64 -13.76
N TYR A 817 -4.08 -8.79 -14.09
CA TYR A 817 -3.20 -9.87 -13.63
C TYR A 817 -1.90 -9.28 -13.09
N ALA A 818 -1.49 -9.72 -11.90
CA ALA A 818 -0.25 -9.29 -11.27
C ALA A 818 0.52 -10.50 -10.73
N LEU A 819 1.85 -10.40 -10.71
CA LEU A 819 2.72 -11.30 -9.98
C LEU A 819 2.82 -10.86 -8.54
N THR A 820 2.75 -11.83 -7.64
CA THR A 820 3.18 -11.69 -6.26
C THR A 820 4.50 -12.42 -6.09
N GLU A 821 5.18 -12.22 -4.97
CA GLU A 821 6.40 -12.97 -4.67
C GLU A 821 6.17 -14.49 -4.69
N GLN A 822 4.97 -14.92 -4.29
CA GLN A 822 4.63 -16.33 -4.12
C GLN A 822 3.91 -16.88 -5.36
N GLY A 823 3.04 -16.12 -6.04
CA GLY A 823 2.30 -16.62 -7.19
C GLY A 823 1.66 -15.56 -8.10
N ILE A 824 0.41 -15.77 -8.50
CA ILE A 824 -0.32 -14.92 -9.46
C ILE A 824 -1.62 -14.43 -8.83
N MET A 825 -1.88 -13.14 -8.97
CA MET A 825 -3.10 -12.48 -8.55
C MET A 825 -3.93 -12.05 -9.76
N ARG A 826 -5.26 -12.13 -9.63
CA ARG A 826 -6.22 -11.58 -10.59
C ARG A 826 -7.23 -10.66 -9.90
N HIS A 827 -7.52 -9.53 -10.54
CA HIS A 827 -8.47 -8.52 -10.05
C HIS A 827 -9.73 -8.48 -10.94
N TYR A 828 -10.91 -8.54 -10.32
CA TYR A 828 -12.20 -8.48 -10.99
C TYR A 828 -13.02 -7.28 -10.55
N ASN A 829 -13.81 -6.74 -11.47
CA ASN A 829 -14.88 -5.81 -11.16
C ASN A 829 -16.16 -6.58 -10.81
N ILE A 830 -16.83 -6.19 -9.72
CA ILE A 830 -18.06 -6.83 -9.24
C ILE A 830 -19.25 -5.87 -9.27
N ASP A 831 -20.44 -6.45 -9.43
CA ASP A 831 -21.70 -5.72 -9.37
C ASP A 831 -22.35 -5.93 -7.99
N ARG A 832 -22.39 -4.86 -7.18
CA ARG A 832 -22.98 -4.87 -5.82
C ARG A 832 -24.47 -5.20 -5.78
N SER A 833 -25.18 -5.10 -6.90
CA SER A 833 -26.57 -5.52 -7.00
C SER A 833 -26.74 -7.04 -7.03
N ARG A 834 -25.65 -7.79 -6.94
CA ARG A 834 -25.64 -9.26 -6.95
C ARG A 834 -25.42 -9.82 -5.54
N LEU A 835 -25.82 -11.07 -5.36
CA LEU A 835 -25.53 -11.91 -4.20
C LEU A 835 -24.35 -12.81 -4.56
N HIS A 836 -23.47 -13.04 -3.61
CA HIS A 836 -22.27 -13.88 -3.79
C HIS A 836 -22.35 -15.04 -2.81
N LEU A 837 -22.17 -16.27 -3.29
CA LEU A 837 -22.32 -17.52 -2.54
C LEU A 837 -21.03 -18.33 -2.64
N GLY A 838 -20.54 -18.85 -1.52
CA GLY A 838 -19.46 -19.84 -1.50
C GLY A 838 -20.02 -21.24 -1.30
N LEU A 839 -19.53 -22.24 -2.05
CA LEU A 839 -19.86 -23.65 -1.84
C LEU A 839 -18.61 -24.40 -1.37
N GLY A 840 -18.56 -24.82 -0.10
CA GLY A 840 -17.45 -25.52 0.56
C GLY A 840 -17.81 -25.95 2.00
N GLU A 841 -16.86 -26.47 2.79
CA GLU A 841 -17.05 -27.10 4.13
C GLU A 841 -17.78 -26.25 5.20
N ARG A 842 -18.01 -24.95 4.95
CA ARG A 842 -18.72 -24.06 5.87
C ARG A 842 -19.90 -23.41 5.14
N ALA A 843 -21.09 -23.50 5.71
CA ALA A 843 -22.25 -22.72 5.25
C ALA A 843 -21.91 -21.22 5.33
N ALA A 844 -22.00 -20.51 4.21
CA ALA A 844 -21.69 -19.09 4.12
C ALA A 844 -22.97 -18.28 3.83
N PRO A 845 -23.05 -16.99 4.25
CA PRO A 845 -24.20 -16.14 3.95
C PRO A 845 -24.41 -15.95 2.44
N LEU A 846 -25.63 -15.59 2.04
CA LEU A 846 -25.94 -15.33 0.63
C LEU A 846 -25.21 -14.09 0.05
N ASP A 847 -24.60 -13.28 0.92
CA ASP A 847 -23.81 -12.12 0.56
C ASP A 847 -22.42 -12.24 1.21
N LEU A 848 -21.40 -12.48 0.36
CA LEU A 848 -20.00 -12.52 0.76
C LEU A 848 -19.28 -11.17 0.62
N THR A 849 -19.98 -10.10 0.26
CA THR A 849 -19.40 -8.75 0.20
C THR A 849 -18.77 -8.38 1.55
N GLY A 850 -17.54 -7.88 1.53
CA GLY A 850 -16.79 -7.56 2.74
C GLY A 850 -16.09 -8.75 3.39
N ARG A 851 -15.96 -9.90 2.70
CA ARG A 851 -15.38 -11.13 3.27
C ARG A 851 -14.22 -11.68 2.46
N SER A 852 -13.42 -12.53 3.11
CA SER A 852 -12.30 -13.20 2.49
C SER A 852 -12.13 -14.60 3.00
N PHE A 853 -11.66 -15.43 2.08
CA PHE A 853 -11.65 -16.87 2.19
C PHE A 853 -10.25 -17.33 1.83
N GLN A 854 -9.55 -17.84 2.82
CA GLN A 854 -8.31 -18.57 2.62
C GLN A 854 -8.63 -20.02 2.33
N MET A 855 -7.89 -20.60 1.41
CA MET A 855 -8.06 -21.95 0.91
C MET A 855 -6.75 -22.68 1.12
N HIS A 856 -6.80 -23.88 1.68
CA HIS A 856 -5.63 -24.71 1.98
C HIS A 856 -5.84 -26.13 1.42
N GLY A 857 -4.75 -26.78 1.02
CA GLY A 857 -4.75 -28.22 0.73
C GLY A 857 -5.01 -29.09 1.97
N THR A 858 -4.80 -28.56 3.17
CA THR A 858 -5.03 -29.21 4.48
C THR A 858 -6.23 -28.61 5.22
N ASP A 859 -7.05 -29.43 5.89
CA ASP A 859 -8.25 -28.97 6.62
C ASP A 859 -7.98 -28.95 8.12
N ALA A 860 -8.98 -28.51 8.89
CA ALA A 860 -8.90 -28.46 10.35
C ALA A 860 -8.78 -29.86 11.00
N ALA A 861 -9.01 -30.93 10.25
CA ALA A 861 -8.83 -32.32 10.68
C ALA A 861 -7.49 -32.91 10.21
N MET A 862 -6.58 -32.08 9.68
CA MET A 862 -5.28 -32.48 9.10
C MET A 862 -5.40 -33.40 7.88
N TYR A 863 -6.56 -33.45 7.23
CA TYR A 863 -6.73 -34.15 5.97
C TYR A 863 -5.99 -33.39 4.87
N ASP A 864 -4.99 -33.99 4.27
CA ASP A 864 -4.22 -33.41 3.15
C ASP A 864 -4.77 -33.91 1.80
N THR A 865 -5.11 -32.99 0.89
CA THR A 865 -5.63 -33.30 -0.45
C THR A 865 -4.67 -34.11 -1.32
N TYR A 866 -3.36 -33.97 -1.09
CA TYR A 866 -2.32 -34.72 -1.80
C TYR A 866 -2.12 -36.13 -1.23
N GLU A 867 -2.38 -36.34 0.06
CA GLU A 867 -2.10 -37.62 0.73
C GLU A 867 -3.34 -38.54 0.88
N ASN A 868 -4.56 -37.99 0.99
CA ASN A 868 -5.69 -38.78 1.52
C ASN A 868 -6.87 -39.00 0.53
N ASP A 869 -7.28 -38.01 -0.27
CA ASP A 869 -8.18 -38.12 -1.46
C ASP A 869 -8.42 -36.71 -2.04
N PRO A 870 -8.03 -36.42 -3.30
CA PRO A 870 -8.26 -35.11 -3.91
C PRO A 870 -9.73 -34.80 -4.21
N LEU A 871 -10.64 -35.79 -4.17
CA LEU A 871 -12.08 -35.60 -4.34
C LEU A 871 -12.81 -35.28 -3.03
N TYR A 872 -12.16 -35.49 -1.88
CA TYR A 872 -12.74 -35.22 -0.56
C TYR A 872 -12.91 -33.72 -0.31
N LYS A 873 -12.08 -32.85 -0.93
CA LYS A 873 -12.19 -31.40 -0.82
C LYS A 873 -12.47 -30.74 -2.15
N HIS A 874 -13.74 -30.46 -2.41
CA HIS A 874 -14.06 -29.50 -3.45
C HIS A 874 -13.96 -28.07 -2.88
N THR A 875 -12.84 -27.45 -3.26
CA THR A 875 -12.43 -26.05 -3.20
C THR A 875 -13.59 -25.05 -3.42
N PRO A 876 -13.65 -23.91 -2.67
CA PRO A 876 -14.79 -23.01 -2.72
C PRO A 876 -15.01 -22.44 -4.12
N PHE A 877 -16.21 -22.69 -4.62
CA PHE A 877 -16.74 -22.16 -5.85
C PHE A 877 -17.55 -20.90 -5.53
N LEU A 878 -17.20 -19.75 -6.12
CA LEU A 878 -17.96 -18.52 -5.93
C LEU A 878 -19.07 -18.42 -6.98
N ILE A 879 -20.33 -18.31 -6.55
CA ILE A 879 -21.48 -18.10 -7.43
C ILE A 879 -22.03 -16.68 -7.22
N SER A 880 -22.27 -15.95 -8.32
CA SER A 880 -22.87 -14.62 -8.31
C SER A 880 -24.25 -14.58 -8.98
N THR A 881 -25.29 -14.29 -8.20
CA THR A 881 -26.68 -14.25 -8.65
C THR A 881 -27.26 -12.83 -8.58
N PRO A 882 -28.11 -12.37 -9.52
CA PRO A 882 -28.80 -11.08 -9.37
C PRO A 882 -29.66 -11.01 -8.10
N ARG A 883 -29.74 -9.85 -7.42
CA ARG A 883 -30.71 -9.63 -6.33
C ARG A 883 -32.14 -9.53 -6.89
N GLY A 884 -33.13 -9.92 -6.08
CA GLY A 884 -34.54 -9.95 -6.50
C GLY A 884 -35.07 -8.56 -6.90
N GLY A 885 -35.86 -8.50 -7.99
CA GLY A 885 -36.50 -7.26 -8.48
C GLY A 885 -35.85 -6.60 -9.71
N GLY A 886 -34.69 -7.08 -10.18
CA GLY A 886 -34.01 -6.60 -11.40
C GLY A 886 -34.30 -7.43 -12.67
N THR A 887 -33.80 -6.95 -13.82
CA THR A 887 -33.82 -7.67 -15.11
C THR A 887 -33.20 -9.07 -14.96
N ARG A 888 -33.64 -10.03 -15.79
CA ARG A 888 -33.34 -11.47 -15.65
C ARG A 888 -31.85 -11.84 -15.92
N SER A 889 -30.84 -11.04 -15.58
CA SER A 889 -29.41 -11.29 -15.88
C SER A 889 -28.93 -12.72 -15.54
N SER A 890 -28.04 -13.30 -16.35
CA SER A 890 -27.48 -14.64 -16.10
C SER A 890 -26.66 -14.69 -14.81
N THR A 891 -26.69 -15.84 -14.13
CA THR A 891 -25.79 -16.17 -13.01
C THR A 891 -24.41 -16.55 -13.58
N TYR A 892 -23.34 -16.13 -12.92
CA TYR A 892 -22.00 -16.61 -13.23
C TYR A 892 -21.36 -17.22 -12.00
N ALA A 893 -20.33 -18.02 -12.19
CA ALA A 893 -19.56 -18.58 -11.10
C ALA A 893 -18.12 -18.86 -11.52
N VAL A 894 -17.22 -18.77 -10.55
CA VAL A 894 -15.77 -18.79 -10.76
C VAL A 894 -15.17 -19.89 -9.89
N TYR A 895 -14.44 -20.79 -10.54
CA TYR A 895 -13.82 -21.96 -9.95
C TYR A 895 -12.32 -21.98 -10.25
N HIS A 896 -11.51 -22.18 -9.22
CA HIS A 896 -10.07 -22.38 -9.36
C HIS A 896 -9.71 -23.81 -8.96
N PRO A 897 -9.31 -24.67 -9.90
CA PRO A 897 -8.89 -26.03 -9.62
C PRO A 897 -7.46 -26.03 -9.07
N THR A 898 -7.26 -25.40 -7.91
CA THR A 898 -5.95 -25.31 -7.27
C THR A 898 -5.94 -26.09 -5.96
N ASN A 899 -4.90 -26.90 -5.79
CA ASN A 899 -4.52 -27.53 -4.53
C ASN A 899 -3.48 -26.66 -3.76
N SER A 900 -3.20 -25.45 -4.28
CA SER A 900 -2.36 -24.45 -3.63
C SER A 900 -3.11 -23.71 -2.54
N PHE A 901 -2.37 -23.07 -1.63
CA PHE A 901 -2.93 -21.96 -0.88
C PHE A 901 -3.44 -20.88 -1.84
N ALA A 902 -4.63 -20.38 -1.57
CA ALA A 902 -5.24 -19.31 -2.34
C ALA A 902 -6.14 -18.44 -1.45
N VAL A 903 -6.32 -17.18 -1.84
CA VAL A 903 -7.13 -16.21 -1.11
C VAL A 903 -8.13 -15.55 -2.06
N TRP A 904 -9.40 -15.54 -1.65
CA TRP A 904 -10.45 -14.73 -2.26
C TRP A 904 -10.78 -13.54 -1.37
N ASP A 905 -10.63 -12.31 -1.84
CA ASP A 905 -11.22 -11.15 -1.18
C ASP A 905 -12.43 -10.66 -1.98
N VAL A 906 -13.63 -10.84 -1.45
CA VAL A 906 -14.88 -10.39 -2.08
C VAL A 906 -15.26 -9.05 -1.46
N ASN A 907 -14.80 -7.96 -2.05
CA ASN A 907 -15.03 -6.61 -1.56
C ASN A 907 -14.62 -6.40 -0.08
N ARG A 908 -13.64 -7.18 0.43
CA ARG A 908 -13.10 -7.11 1.81
C ARG A 908 -12.01 -6.07 1.98
N LEU A 909 -11.72 -5.23 0.99
CA LEU A 909 -11.02 -3.97 1.29
C LEU A 909 -11.99 -3.05 2.05
N ALA A 910 -12.31 -3.51 3.26
CA ALA A 910 -13.19 -2.97 4.25
C ALA A 910 -12.40 -1.85 4.91
N ASP A 911 -12.28 -0.74 4.18
CA ASP A 911 -12.40 0.61 4.73
C ASP A 911 -12.65 1.67 3.64
N VAL A 912 -13.15 1.28 2.46
CA VAL A 912 -13.64 2.25 1.48
C VAL A 912 -15.04 1.90 0.98
N PRO A 913 -16.08 2.67 1.37
CA PRO A 913 -17.45 2.48 0.90
C PRO A 913 -17.63 2.55 -0.63
N SER A 914 -16.64 3.05 -1.38
CA SER A 914 -16.74 3.42 -2.80
C SER A 914 -16.14 2.42 -3.81
N THR A 915 -15.73 1.21 -3.40
CA THR A 915 -15.00 0.26 -4.28
C THR A 915 -15.80 -0.99 -4.65
N ASN A 916 -15.72 -1.46 -5.90
CA ASN A 916 -16.50 -2.58 -6.44
C ASN A 916 -15.57 -3.68 -7.00
N PHE A 917 -14.73 -4.29 -6.16
CA PHE A 917 -13.73 -5.24 -6.66
C PHE A 917 -13.61 -6.51 -5.85
N MET A 918 -13.06 -7.53 -6.50
CA MET A 918 -12.76 -8.84 -5.95
C MET A 918 -11.37 -9.26 -6.39
N THR A 919 -10.59 -9.86 -5.49
CA THR A 919 -9.25 -10.37 -5.81
C THR A 919 -9.21 -11.88 -5.59
N PHE A 920 -8.47 -12.55 -6.47
CA PHE A 920 -8.07 -13.94 -6.27
C PHE A 920 -6.55 -14.00 -6.31
N THR A 921 -5.94 -14.53 -5.25
CA THR A 921 -4.50 -14.78 -5.17
C THR A 921 -4.26 -16.26 -5.12
N GLN A 922 -3.37 -16.76 -5.97
CA GLN A 922 -2.90 -18.13 -5.91
C GLN A 922 -1.41 -18.14 -5.61
N ASP A 923 -1.02 -18.73 -4.48
CA ASP A 923 0.33 -18.58 -3.91
C ASP A 923 1.37 -19.53 -4.53
N TYR A 924 0.95 -20.48 -5.36
CA TYR A 924 1.88 -21.40 -6.02
C TYR A 924 1.39 -21.82 -7.40
N GLY A 925 2.33 -21.87 -8.35
CA GLY A 925 2.08 -22.20 -9.76
C GLY A 925 1.59 -21.01 -10.59
N GLY A 926 1.21 -21.29 -11.82
CA GLY A 926 0.46 -20.39 -12.69
C GLY A 926 -1.00 -20.30 -12.25
N LEU A 927 -1.74 -19.35 -12.81
CA LEU A 927 -3.15 -19.17 -12.52
C LEU A 927 -3.98 -20.06 -13.44
N GLU A 928 -4.93 -20.80 -12.86
CA GLU A 928 -5.96 -21.48 -13.62
C GLU A 928 -7.35 -21.11 -13.08
N GLU A 929 -8.25 -20.74 -13.98
CA GLU A 929 -9.61 -20.34 -13.63
C GLU A 929 -10.62 -20.86 -14.64
N TRP A 930 -11.77 -21.26 -14.12
CA TRP A 930 -12.93 -21.72 -14.86
C TRP A 930 -14.12 -20.82 -14.52
N VAL A 931 -14.69 -20.18 -15.53
CA VAL A 931 -15.86 -19.32 -15.34
C VAL A 931 -17.04 -19.91 -16.07
N MET A 932 -18.07 -20.20 -15.28
CA MET A 932 -19.31 -20.81 -15.71
C MET A 932 -20.41 -19.75 -15.77
N VAL A 933 -21.24 -19.79 -16.81
CA VAL A 933 -22.41 -18.92 -16.93
C VAL A 933 -23.66 -19.80 -17.02
N GLY A 934 -24.74 -19.40 -16.37
CA GLY A 934 -25.97 -20.18 -16.28
C GLY A 934 -27.20 -19.32 -16.06
N LYS A 935 -28.38 -19.86 -16.36
CA LYS A 935 -29.69 -19.23 -16.12
C LYS A 935 -30.02 -19.12 -14.63
N GLY A 936 -29.29 -19.83 -13.78
CA GLY A 936 -29.43 -19.82 -12.33
C GLY A 936 -28.44 -20.76 -11.65
N VAL A 937 -28.44 -20.74 -10.32
CA VAL A 937 -27.55 -21.57 -9.47
C VAL A 937 -27.61 -23.06 -9.84
N LYS A 938 -28.80 -23.59 -10.17
CA LYS A 938 -28.98 -25.02 -10.51
C LYS A 938 -28.15 -25.45 -11.72
N GLU A 939 -28.05 -24.61 -12.74
CA GLU A 939 -27.29 -24.91 -13.95
C GLU A 939 -25.79 -24.83 -13.67
N ILE A 940 -25.37 -23.78 -12.97
CA ILE A 940 -24.01 -23.57 -12.48
C ILE A 940 -23.50 -24.77 -11.66
N VAL A 941 -24.28 -25.27 -10.71
CA VAL A 941 -23.92 -26.44 -9.88
C VAL A 941 -23.85 -27.72 -10.73
N ARG A 942 -24.72 -27.88 -11.73
CA ARG A 942 -24.66 -29.03 -12.64
C ARG A 942 -23.38 -29.00 -13.48
N THR A 943 -23.05 -27.85 -14.07
CA THR A 943 -21.83 -27.65 -14.85
C THR A 943 -20.58 -27.91 -13.99
N PHE A 944 -20.57 -27.40 -12.75
CA PHE A 944 -19.48 -27.70 -11.82
C PHE A 944 -19.35 -29.21 -11.55
N ALA A 945 -20.45 -29.90 -11.25
CA ALA A 945 -20.45 -31.35 -11.04
C ALA A 945 -20.00 -32.15 -12.28
N GLU A 946 -20.18 -31.62 -13.49
CA GLU A 946 -19.62 -32.23 -14.70
C GLU A 946 -18.09 -32.05 -14.77
N ILE A 947 -17.57 -30.89 -14.34
CA ILE A 947 -16.14 -30.56 -14.34
C ILE A 947 -15.36 -31.40 -13.32
N VAL A 948 -15.82 -31.42 -12.06
CA VAL A 948 -15.10 -32.08 -10.97
C VAL A 948 -15.41 -33.57 -10.85
N GLY A 949 -16.29 -34.08 -11.72
CA GLY A 949 -16.86 -35.42 -11.64
C GLY A 949 -18.13 -35.41 -10.81
N LYS A 950 -19.19 -36.04 -11.32
CA LYS A 950 -20.43 -36.23 -10.54
C LYS A 950 -19.99 -36.86 -9.23
N PRO A 951 -20.38 -36.34 -8.05
CA PRO A 951 -20.04 -36.99 -6.81
C PRO A 951 -20.41 -38.46 -6.99
N ARG A 952 -19.42 -39.36 -6.94
CA ARG A 952 -19.71 -40.77 -6.81
C ARG A 952 -20.64 -40.79 -5.62
N LEU A 953 -21.92 -41.12 -5.82
CA LEU A 953 -22.88 -41.26 -4.74
C LEU A 953 -22.12 -42.01 -3.67
N VAL A 954 -21.88 -41.32 -2.55
CA VAL A 954 -21.11 -41.86 -1.43
C VAL A 954 -21.74 -43.22 -1.19
N GLY A 955 -20.93 -44.27 -1.17
CA GLY A 955 -21.43 -45.63 -1.00
C GLY A 955 -22.43 -45.64 0.15
N ARG A 956 -23.47 -46.48 0.06
CA ARG A 956 -24.54 -46.56 1.07
C ARG A 956 -24.01 -46.65 2.51
N ASP A 957 -22.78 -47.15 2.66
CA ASP A 957 -22.02 -47.37 3.89
C ASP A 957 -21.36 -46.09 4.46
N TRP A 958 -21.28 -45.01 3.67
CA TRP A 958 -20.71 -43.71 4.05
C TRP A 958 -21.74 -42.69 4.55
N LEU A 959 -23.03 -42.94 4.34
CA LEU A 959 -24.08 -42.16 5.01
C LEU A 959 -24.03 -42.35 6.54
N GLY A 960 -23.48 -43.47 7.00
CA GLY A 960 -23.16 -43.70 8.41
C GLY A 960 -22.11 -42.74 8.97
N TYR A 961 -21.25 -42.12 8.15
CA TYR A 961 -20.23 -41.17 8.60
C TYR A 961 -20.73 -39.72 8.61
N LEU A 962 -21.65 -39.37 7.70
CA LEU A 962 -22.43 -38.12 7.77
C LEU A 962 -23.53 -38.18 8.85
N ALA A 963 -23.89 -39.38 9.33
CA ALA A 963 -24.91 -39.63 10.34
C ALA A 963 -24.40 -40.25 11.66
N SER A 964 -23.09 -40.46 11.83
CA SER A 964 -22.53 -40.86 13.14
C SER A 964 -22.22 -39.60 13.94
N THR A 965 -23.17 -39.08 14.70
CA THR A 965 -23.53 -39.70 15.99
C THR A 965 -24.90 -40.37 16.01
N MET A 966 -24.85 -41.71 15.92
CA MET A 966 -25.84 -42.70 16.38
C MET A 966 -26.94 -43.20 15.42
N SER A 967 -27.09 -44.53 15.48
CA SER A 967 -27.82 -45.48 14.63
C SER A 967 -29.31 -45.22 14.43
N LEU A 968 -29.87 -45.70 13.31
CA LEU A 968 -31.22 -46.28 13.30
C LEU A 968 -31.38 -47.39 12.25
N ALA A 969 -32.14 -48.41 12.64
CA ALA A 969 -32.20 -49.76 12.10
C ALA A 969 -33.00 -49.89 10.79
N GLU A 970 -32.71 -50.98 10.08
CA GLU A 970 -33.14 -51.41 8.74
C GLU A 970 -34.65 -51.63 8.51
N SER A 971 -35.56 -51.10 9.33
CA SER A 971 -36.99 -51.37 9.17
C SER A 971 -37.80 -50.08 9.09
N ASP A 972 -38.24 -49.80 7.86
CA ASP A 972 -39.55 -49.24 7.48
C ASP A 972 -39.55 -47.93 6.68
N HIS A 973 -40.12 -48.09 5.47
CA HIS A 973 -40.96 -47.15 4.72
C HIS A 973 -40.35 -46.26 3.61
N PRO A 974 -41.06 -46.10 2.46
CA PRO A 974 -40.69 -45.22 1.34
C PRO A 974 -41.45 -43.87 1.31
N PRO A 975 -41.01 -42.85 2.09
CA PRO A 975 -41.38 -41.46 1.82
C PRO A 975 -40.20 -40.46 1.78
N ALA A 976 -38.95 -40.88 2.01
CA ALA A 976 -37.80 -39.95 2.06
C ALA A 976 -37.56 -39.20 0.73
N GLN A 977 -37.78 -39.86 -0.42
CA GLN A 977 -37.63 -39.24 -1.75
C GLN A 977 -38.76 -38.26 -2.08
N ASN A 978 -39.98 -38.49 -1.61
CA ASN A 978 -41.10 -37.57 -1.80
C ASN A 978 -40.95 -36.31 -0.91
N LEU A 979 -40.46 -36.49 0.32
CA LEU A 979 -40.13 -35.38 1.24
C LEU A 979 -39.00 -34.47 0.70
N LEU A 980 -37.99 -35.04 0.05
CA LEU A 980 -36.92 -34.28 -0.62
C LEU A 980 -37.43 -33.49 -1.85
N GLY A 981 -38.48 -33.95 -2.51
CA GLY A 981 -39.12 -33.24 -3.64
C GLY A 981 -39.90 -32.00 -3.20
N GLU A 982 -40.48 -32.03 -1.99
CA GLU A 982 -41.26 -30.92 -1.42
C GLU A 982 -40.40 -29.87 -0.70
N TRP A 983 -39.13 -30.21 -0.41
CA TRP A 983 -38.18 -29.41 0.36
C TRP A 983 -38.02 -27.95 -0.12
N PRO A 984 -37.84 -27.63 -1.42
CA PRO A 984 -37.69 -26.24 -1.88
C PRO A 984 -38.97 -25.40 -1.74
N SER A 985 -40.13 -26.05 -1.60
CA SER A 985 -41.43 -25.41 -1.40
C SER A 985 -41.66 -25.12 0.08
N LEU A 986 -41.19 -26.01 0.98
CA LEU A 986 -41.23 -25.81 2.42
C LEU A 986 -40.28 -24.68 2.87
N CYS A 987 -39.05 -24.60 2.32
CA CYS A 987 -38.13 -23.50 2.60
C CYS A 987 -38.73 -22.12 2.26
N ARG A 988 -39.48 -22.04 1.16
CA ARG A 988 -40.17 -20.80 0.76
C ARG A 988 -41.44 -20.52 1.56
N LYS A 989 -42.17 -21.55 1.98
CA LYS A 989 -43.42 -21.41 2.75
C LYS A 989 -43.19 -20.96 4.19
N TYR A 990 -42.07 -21.36 4.79
CA TYR A 990 -41.75 -21.09 6.19
C TYR A 990 -40.58 -20.12 6.37
N ASP A 991 -40.16 -19.44 5.30
CA ASP A 991 -39.04 -18.51 5.26
C ASP A 991 -37.74 -19.08 5.88
N ILE A 992 -37.50 -20.37 5.62
CA ILE A 992 -36.33 -21.10 6.14
C ILE A 992 -35.16 -20.83 5.17
N PRO A 993 -34.10 -20.12 5.60
CA PRO A 993 -32.98 -19.84 4.73
C PRO A 993 -32.22 -21.13 4.41
N CYS A 994 -31.91 -21.36 3.14
CA CYS A 994 -31.14 -22.53 2.65
C CYS A 994 -29.72 -22.64 3.24
N SER A 995 -29.30 -21.73 4.11
CA SER A 995 -28.06 -21.80 4.89
C SER A 995 -28.21 -22.44 6.28
N ALA A 996 -29.37 -22.96 6.63
CA ALA A 996 -29.49 -24.03 7.62
C ALA A 996 -29.54 -25.34 6.81
N MET A 997 -28.60 -26.29 6.92
CA MET A 997 -28.40 -27.07 8.12
C MET A 997 -27.21 -28.04 8.00
N PHE A 998 -26.52 -28.22 9.13
CA PHE A 998 -26.04 -29.53 9.62
C PHE A 998 -27.29 -30.37 9.97
N VAL A 999 -27.37 -31.62 9.50
CA VAL A 999 -28.58 -32.47 9.65
C VAL A 999 -28.93 -32.81 11.11
N SER A 1000 -28.10 -32.45 12.11
CA SER A 1000 -28.37 -32.73 13.52
C SER A 1000 -29.53 -31.93 14.13
N ASP A 1001 -29.74 -30.67 13.72
CA ASP A 1001 -30.67 -29.79 14.45
C ASP A 1001 -32.15 -30.04 14.08
N LEU A 1002 -32.42 -30.73 12.97
CA LEU A 1002 -33.78 -31.06 12.54
C LEU A 1002 -34.37 -32.23 13.35
N LEU A 1003 -33.51 -33.07 13.93
CA LEU A 1003 -33.91 -34.13 14.87
C LEU A 1003 -34.18 -33.56 16.27
N HIS A 1004 -33.52 -32.46 16.64
CA HIS A 1004 -33.68 -31.82 17.96
C HIS A 1004 -35.03 -31.12 18.14
N ALA A 1005 -35.62 -30.61 17.06
CA ALA A 1005 -36.96 -30.02 17.06
C ALA A 1005 -38.09 -31.07 16.96
N ALA A 1006 -37.77 -32.28 16.48
CA ALA A 1006 -38.74 -33.37 16.30
C ALA A 1006 -38.87 -34.29 17.53
N PHE A 1007 -37.83 -34.38 18.39
CA PHE A 1007 -37.82 -35.22 19.59
C PHE A 1007 -37.57 -34.37 20.84
N GLY A 1008 -38.63 -34.11 21.61
CA GLY A 1008 -38.58 -33.26 22.80
C GLY A 1008 -37.52 -33.66 23.83
N ASN A 1009 -37.07 -32.65 24.58
CA ASN A 1009 -36.12 -32.69 25.69
C ASN A 1009 -36.06 -34.01 26.46
N ASN A 1010 -35.04 -34.84 26.21
CA ASN A 1010 -34.11 -35.31 27.25
C ASN A 1010 -33.04 -36.25 26.67
N GLN A 1011 -31.79 -35.95 27.03
CA GLN A 1011 -30.56 -36.70 26.76
C GLN A 1011 -30.04 -36.69 25.33
N LEU A 1012 -29.10 -35.79 25.04
CA LEU A 1012 -27.91 -36.04 24.20
C LEU A 1012 -26.97 -34.83 24.26
N SER A 1013 -26.42 -34.55 25.44
CA SER A 1013 -25.25 -33.68 25.58
C SER A 1013 -23.99 -34.51 25.30
N LYS A 1014 -23.43 -34.45 24.08
CA LYS A 1014 -22.01 -34.73 23.76
C LYS A 1014 -21.67 -34.52 22.27
N LEU A 1015 -20.99 -33.39 22.00
CA LEU A 1015 -19.86 -33.18 21.07
C LEU A 1015 -20.08 -33.17 19.54
N SER A 1016 -20.03 -31.97 18.93
CA SER A 1016 -18.92 -31.50 18.07
C SER A 1016 -18.97 -29.95 17.96
N SER A 1017 -17.89 -29.31 17.49
CA SER A 1017 -17.62 -27.86 17.55
C SER A 1017 -18.70 -26.99 16.85
N GLY A 1018 -19.19 -25.96 17.55
CA GLY A 1018 -20.17 -25.01 17.02
C GLY A 1018 -19.93 -23.59 17.51
N TYR A 1019 -20.44 -22.62 16.76
CA TYR A 1019 -20.50 -21.20 17.13
C TYR A 1019 -21.89 -20.87 17.68
N THR A 1020 -21.97 -20.05 18.72
CA THR A 1020 -23.22 -19.45 19.20
C THR A 1020 -23.17 -17.94 19.03
N VAL A 1021 -24.33 -17.33 18.78
CA VAL A 1021 -24.51 -15.87 18.68
C VAL A 1021 -25.36 -15.46 19.88
N ASP A 1022 -24.86 -14.52 20.67
CA ASP A 1022 -25.69 -13.83 21.65
C ASP A 1022 -26.63 -12.86 20.91
N GLU A 1023 -27.92 -13.16 20.93
CA GLU A 1023 -28.95 -12.41 20.20
C GLU A 1023 -29.10 -10.95 20.66
N LYS A 1024 -28.54 -10.58 21.82
CA LYS A 1024 -28.55 -9.18 22.28
C LYS A 1024 -27.34 -8.37 21.81
N THR A 1025 -26.22 -9.01 21.48
CA THR A 1025 -24.95 -8.31 21.21
C THR A 1025 -24.36 -8.59 19.82
N GLY A 1026 -24.82 -9.64 19.13
CA GLY A 1026 -24.38 -9.97 17.76
C GLY A 1026 -22.97 -10.57 17.66
N ASN A 1027 -22.29 -10.79 18.79
CA ASN A 1027 -20.96 -11.42 18.81
C ASN A 1027 -21.06 -12.94 18.68
N ARG A 1028 -20.11 -13.53 17.93
CA ARG A 1028 -19.96 -14.97 17.71
C ARG A 1028 -18.90 -15.52 18.66
N TYR A 1029 -19.27 -16.46 19.52
CA TYR A 1029 -18.30 -17.22 20.31
C TYR A 1029 -17.95 -18.52 19.60
N VAL A 1030 -16.65 -18.81 19.46
CA VAL A 1030 -16.13 -20.09 18.97
C VAL A 1030 -15.57 -20.85 20.18
N PHE A 1031 -16.02 -22.08 20.40
CA PHE A 1031 -15.43 -22.96 21.43
C PHE A 1031 -14.52 -24.00 20.78
N TYR A 1032 -13.28 -24.10 21.27
CA TYR A 1032 -12.40 -25.25 21.06
C TYR A 1032 -12.31 -26.08 22.34
N LEU A 1033 -12.56 -27.39 22.24
CA LEU A 1033 -12.24 -28.32 23.32
C LEU A 1033 -10.78 -28.77 23.17
N ASN A 1034 -9.90 -28.16 23.96
CA ASN A 1034 -8.57 -28.72 24.20
C ASN A 1034 -8.57 -29.35 25.60
N LYS A 1035 -8.63 -30.68 25.68
CA LYS A 1035 -8.64 -31.37 26.98
C LYS A 1035 -7.19 -31.59 27.43
N LYS A 1036 -6.68 -30.70 28.29
CA LYS A 1036 -5.66 -31.08 29.27
C LYS A 1036 -6.39 -31.46 30.54
N ASP A 1037 -6.44 -32.76 30.84
CA ASP A 1037 -6.58 -33.19 32.23
C ASP A 1037 -5.63 -34.35 32.51
N ARG A 1038 -4.59 -34.04 33.28
CA ARG A 1038 -3.71 -35.02 33.92
C ARG A 1038 -4.54 -35.72 34.99
N LYS A 1039 -4.85 -37.00 34.82
CA LYS A 1039 -4.93 -37.95 35.93
C LYS A 1039 -4.68 -39.38 35.46
N SER A 1040 -3.92 -40.07 36.27
CA SER A 1040 -3.36 -41.41 36.13
C SER A 1040 -4.36 -42.48 35.70
N THR A 1041 -3.96 -43.31 34.73
CA THR A 1041 -4.11 -44.78 34.86
C THR A 1041 -3.13 -45.48 33.91
N ARG A 1042 -2.26 -46.30 34.50
CA ARG A 1042 -1.45 -47.32 33.82
C ARG A 1042 -2.35 -48.22 32.98
N LEU A 1043 -1.89 -48.67 31.81
CA LEU A 1043 -2.09 -50.05 31.33
C LEU A 1043 -1.18 -50.36 30.12
N ASN A 1044 -0.14 -51.13 30.44
CA ASN A 1044 0.59 -52.14 29.68
C ASN A 1044 0.53 -52.21 28.15
N SER A 1045 1.74 -52.13 27.57
CA SER A 1045 2.37 -53.10 26.65
C SER A 1045 1.49 -54.17 26.00
N SER A 1046 1.42 -54.18 24.66
CA SER A 1046 1.92 -55.26 23.80
C SER A 1046 1.45 -55.10 22.35
N HIS A 1047 2.44 -55.18 21.43
CA HIS A 1047 2.38 -55.26 19.97
C HIS A 1047 2.28 -53.96 19.17
#